data_AF-A0A8S1N705-F1
#
_entry.id   AF-A0A8S1N705-F1
#
_cell.length_a   1.000
_cell.length_b   1.000
_cell.length_c   1.000
_cell.angle_alpha   90.00
_cell.angle_beta   90.00
_cell.angle_gamma   90.00
#
_symmetry.space_group_name_H-M   'P 1'
#
loop_
_entity.id
_entity.type
_entity.pdbx_description
1 polymer ?
#
loop_
_entity_poly.entity_id
_entity_poly.type
_entity_poly.pdbx_seq_one_letter_code
_entity_poly.pdbx_strand_id
1 'polypeptide(L)'
;MNIQNFQEFFPNDYIHLLLAAFSAEETGTKGGQCPLKISDDVKFKQETDIYKFMKQEKEIDMNEHLEFWKISEIFDDAESGYLGLLLENKEKRQLVLSHRSTNFQLSFCSNLFKQSGVQCDIMSVVIGVFSTHQAQAYEATQQAVQKARDLKYSLSFCGHSLGAWLAELSVYYCHQLINPPFPNVKAVTFDGPGSFEMMQQMDQQTIKGQSQLFYPEQFDIVFYLSTPNMVNCMNSHIGIGYRLNQENFASIQLPRFINRVTGAFQTVVGALEATIGHELKFIIPIFDSKTGKPKLEHYSRIIKWPSIKYKNYSQESKINLDKILLLISPIFSQFFLIKIIMKILVNFANYITSCSVLVGVTEFLRGNINFYQFYNVHEILNKTNQYQPKVKNQEEFDLKIKGGYYMNNPNEYERNTCNSKQIDQIDEHLINIKINTQRIDNSSCKKIFKQILIQISNTYEYKKRGFQSCITIKHQFRDQININILRDQIRMIIRDYQEDFEQFLNENPYFDNKKIACFFNRLFLYDENYVQRKELEQIEKAFSQSNVVVITGPSQFGKTTLAYQYAKKLKDSINAIVLPFNAENISTLYSDLQYYHHHLYQIPNQTFTFEYLQQDLLAKIQNTNQQLITFEFSLFIQIFIYKIYVFKKKMIKKQHILNLKLNLLNIFLYHI
;
A
#
# COMPACT_ATOMS: atom_id res chain seq x y z
N MET A 1 -37.83 2.20 2.92
CA MET A 1 -36.62 2.51 2.12
C MET A 1 -36.39 1.35 1.17
N ASN A 2 -36.22 1.60 -0.12
CA ASN A 2 -35.88 0.56 -1.10
C ASN A 2 -34.36 0.42 -1.13
N ILE A 3 -33.82 -0.81 -1.17
CA ILE A 3 -32.36 -1.07 -1.19
C ILE A 3 -31.68 -0.33 -2.37
N GLN A 4 -32.43 -0.15 -3.46
CA GLN A 4 -31.99 0.57 -4.67
C GLN A 4 -31.74 2.07 -4.44
N ASN A 5 -32.13 2.63 -3.29
CA ASN A 5 -31.94 4.05 -2.98
C ASN A 5 -30.73 4.32 -2.07
N PHE A 6 -29.94 3.30 -1.71
CA PHE A 6 -28.68 3.55 -1.01
C PHE A 6 -27.71 4.26 -1.96
N GLN A 7 -27.38 5.51 -1.62
CA GLN A 7 -26.33 6.26 -2.30
C GLN A 7 -24.98 5.56 -2.09
N GLU A 8 -24.07 5.58 -3.05
CA GLU A 8 -22.76 4.94 -2.89
C GLU A 8 -22.01 5.53 -1.68
N PHE A 9 -21.41 4.69 -0.82
CA PHE A 9 -20.66 5.18 0.35
C PHE A 9 -19.42 5.96 -0.09
N PHE A 10 -18.69 5.44 -1.07
CA PHE A 10 -17.62 6.14 -1.77
C PHE A 10 -18.07 6.46 -3.20
N PRO A 11 -17.50 7.48 -3.86
CA PRO A 11 -17.72 7.63 -5.30
C PRO A 11 -17.19 6.39 -6.04
N ASN A 12 -17.79 6.08 -7.19
CA ASN A 12 -17.27 5.00 -8.03
C ASN A 12 -15.84 5.29 -8.55
N ASP A 13 -15.16 4.27 -9.06
CA ASP A 13 -13.74 4.39 -9.44
C ASP A 13 -13.52 5.30 -10.66
N TYR A 14 -14.53 5.49 -11.53
CA TYR A 14 -14.47 6.45 -12.63
C TYR A 14 -14.48 7.90 -12.13
N ILE A 15 -15.28 8.23 -11.12
CA ILE A 15 -15.23 9.55 -10.49
C ILE A 15 -13.86 9.78 -9.85
N HIS A 16 -13.30 8.80 -9.13
CA HIS A 16 -11.94 8.92 -8.60
C HIS A 16 -10.89 9.19 -9.70
N LEU A 17 -11.04 8.55 -10.87
CA LEU A 17 -10.19 8.79 -12.05
C LEU A 17 -10.30 10.22 -12.56
N LEU A 18 -11.52 10.75 -12.71
CA LEU A 18 -11.74 12.13 -13.14
C LEU A 18 -11.20 13.15 -12.14
N LEU A 19 -11.37 12.90 -10.83
CA LEU A 19 -10.82 13.76 -9.78
C LEU A 19 -9.28 13.72 -9.75
N ALA A 20 -8.67 12.55 -9.96
CA ALA A 20 -7.22 12.42 -10.10
C ALA A 20 -6.70 13.17 -11.35
N ALA A 21 -7.41 13.09 -12.47
CA ALA A 21 -7.11 13.84 -13.68
C ALA A 21 -7.26 15.35 -13.50
N PHE A 22 -8.31 15.79 -12.81
CA PHE A 22 -8.53 17.20 -12.50
C PHE A 22 -7.37 17.76 -11.68
N SER A 23 -6.98 17.06 -10.61
CA SER A 23 -5.84 17.45 -9.78
C SER A 23 -4.53 17.49 -10.55
N ALA A 24 -4.31 16.56 -11.49
CA ALA A 24 -3.10 16.51 -12.31
C ALA A 24 -3.01 17.66 -13.33
N GLU A 25 -4.13 18.04 -13.96
CA GLU A 25 -4.15 18.90 -15.15
C GLU A 25 -4.49 20.37 -14.82
N GLU A 26 -5.45 20.64 -13.95
CA GLU A 26 -5.96 21.99 -13.69
C GLU A 26 -5.14 22.81 -12.70
N THR A 27 -4.14 22.17 -12.09
CA THR A 27 -3.28 22.76 -11.06
C THR A 27 -1.91 23.18 -11.61
N GLY A 28 -1.67 22.95 -12.91
CA GLY A 28 -0.43 23.34 -13.58
C GLY A 28 -0.42 24.83 -13.91
N THR A 29 0.43 25.62 -13.22
CA THR A 29 0.67 27.02 -13.58
C THR A 29 2.15 27.29 -13.87
N LYS A 30 2.37 28.26 -14.78
CA LYS A 30 3.68 28.92 -14.94
C LYS A 30 3.89 29.85 -13.73
N GLY A 31 4.44 29.34 -12.63
CA GLY A 31 4.74 30.17 -11.45
C GLY A 31 4.65 29.47 -10.09
N GLY A 32 4.19 28.22 -10.04
CA GLY A 32 4.28 27.39 -8.83
C GLY A 32 3.11 27.50 -7.86
N GLN A 33 2.21 28.46 -8.04
CA GLN A 33 1.01 28.60 -7.20
C GLN A 33 -0.20 27.91 -7.84
N CYS A 34 -0.97 27.16 -7.04
CA CYS A 34 -2.24 26.60 -7.49
C CYS A 34 -3.21 27.73 -7.93
N PRO A 35 -3.78 27.71 -9.15
CA PRO A 35 -4.67 28.75 -9.64
C PRO A 35 -6.10 28.62 -9.08
N LEU A 36 -6.40 27.48 -8.46
CA LEU A 36 -7.70 27.12 -7.96
C LEU A 36 -7.96 27.79 -6.60
N LYS A 37 -9.23 28.00 -6.28
CA LYS A 37 -9.67 28.56 -5.00
C LYS A 37 -10.61 27.60 -4.29
N ILE A 38 -10.66 27.74 -2.97
CA ILE A 38 -11.67 27.07 -2.15
C ILE A 38 -13.06 27.51 -2.62
N SER A 39 -13.98 26.55 -2.69
CA SER A 39 -15.35 26.63 -3.21
C SER A 39 -15.50 26.68 -4.73
N ASP A 40 -14.41 26.68 -5.50
CA ASP A 40 -14.50 26.53 -6.96
C ASP A 40 -15.17 25.20 -7.34
N ASP A 41 -15.94 25.22 -8.42
CA ASP A 41 -16.52 24.01 -9.00
C ASP A 41 -15.41 23.17 -9.64
N VAL A 42 -15.48 21.85 -9.46
CA VAL A 42 -14.53 20.92 -10.08
C VAL A 42 -14.91 20.74 -11.54
N LYS A 43 -14.29 21.52 -12.42
CA LYS A 43 -14.59 21.55 -13.85
C LYS A 43 -13.32 21.69 -14.69
N PHE A 44 -13.13 20.80 -15.65
CA PHE A 44 -12.07 20.92 -16.64
C PHE A 44 -12.36 22.09 -17.57
N LYS A 45 -11.34 22.93 -17.80
CA LYS A 45 -11.41 24.01 -18.77
C LYS A 45 -11.38 23.44 -20.18
N GLN A 46 -12.17 24.06 -21.07
CA GLN A 46 -12.34 23.59 -22.44
C GLN A 46 -11.05 23.63 -23.26
N GLU A 47 -10.11 24.47 -22.85
CA GLU A 47 -8.80 24.61 -23.47
C GLU A 47 -7.79 23.54 -23.09
N THR A 48 -8.02 22.75 -22.02
CA THR A 48 -7.07 21.70 -21.60
C THR A 48 -6.99 20.58 -22.64
N ASP A 49 -5.78 20.07 -22.85
CA ASP A 49 -5.53 19.05 -23.87
C ASP A 49 -6.30 17.76 -23.57
N ILE A 50 -6.38 17.36 -22.30
CA ILE A 50 -7.16 16.20 -21.89
C ILE A 50 -8.65 16.39 -22.18
N TYR A 51 -9.23 17.56 -21.90
CA TYR A 51 -10.65 17.79 -22.14
C TYR A 51 -10.97 17.86 -23.63
N LYS A 52 -10.13 18.54 -24.42
CA LYS A 52 -10.26 18.55 -25.88
C LYS A 52 -10.21 17.15 -26.46
N PHE A 53 -9.21 16.35 -26.08
CA PHE A 53 -9.07 14.98 -26.54
C PHE A 53 -10.31 14.14 -26.19
N MET A 54 -10.75 14.19 -24.93
CA MET A 54 -11.91 13.41 -24.48
C MET A 54 -13.20 13.84 -25.17
N LYS A 55 -13.44 15.15 -25.30
CA LYS A 55 -14.67 15.67 -25.89
C LYS A 55 -14.71 15.48 -27.41
N GLN A 56 -13.61 15.74 -28.11
CA GLN A 56 -13.55 15.75 -29.58
C GLN A 56 -13.26 14.38 -30.19
N GLU A 57 -12.36 13.60 -29.59
CA GLU A 57 -11.93 12.32 -30.16
C GLU A 57 -12.66 11.11 -29.54
N LYS A 58 -13.16 11.25 -28.31
CA LYS A 58 -13.81 10.15 -27.58
C LYS A 58 -15.29 10.39 -27.30
N GLU A 59 -15.83 11.56 -27.66
CA GLU A 59 -17.23 11.95 -27.43
C GLU A 59 -17.65 11.86 -25.94
N ILE A 60 -16.71 12.06 -25.02
CA ILE A 60 -16.94 12.01 -23.57
C ILE A 60 -16.88 13.43 -23.00
N ASP A 61 -17.94 13.87 -22.35
CA ASP A 61 -17.92 15.10 -21.54
C ASP A 61 -17.59 14.79 -20.09
N MET A 62 -16.34 15.02 -19.68
CA MET A 62 -15.92 14.76 -18.31
C MET A 62 -16.65 15.64 -17.29
N ASN A 63 -17.11 16.83 -17.68
CA ASN A 63 -17.72 17.79 -16.77
C ASN A 63 -19.15 17.38 -16.36
N GLU A 64 -19.86 16.59 -17.17
CA GLU A 64 -21.19 16.07 -16.84
C GLU A 64 -21.18 15.17 -15.59
N HIS A 65 -20.04 14.58 -15.28
CA HIS A 65 -19.88 13.69 -14.13
C HIS A 65 -19.39 14.40 -12.85
N LEU A 66 -19.09 15.70 -12.93
CA LEU A 66 -18.45 16.47 -11.86
C LEU A 66 -19.31 17.61 -11.30
N GLU A 67 -20.57 17.76 -11.76
CA GLU A 67 -21.46 18.89 -11.45
C GLU A 67 -21.62 19.22 -9.95
N PHE A 68 -21.55 18.22 -9.08
CA PHE A 68 -21.77 18.39 -7.62
C PHE A 68 -20.48 18.45 -6.80
N TRP A 69 -19.32 18.44 -7.46
CA TRP A 69 -18.02 18.46 -6.78
C TRP A 69 -17.48 19.88 -6.67
N LYS A 70 -17.03 20.25 -5.47
CA LYS A 70 -16.38 21.53 -5.19
C LYS A 70 -15.07 21.33 -4.46
N ILE A 71 -14.16 22.28 -4.61
CA ILE A 71 -12.91 22.31 -3.85
C ILE A 71 -13.24 22.77 -2.43
N SER A 72 -13.03 21.88 -1.46
CA SER A 72 -13.27 22.17 -0.05
C SER A 72 -12.03 22.75 0.61
N GLU A 73 -10.84 22.20 0.31
CA GLU A 73 -9.55 22.65 0.81
C GLU A 73 -8.45 22.44 -0.23
N ILE A 74 -7.40 23.26 -0.17
CA ILE A 74 -6.20 23.18 -1.01
C ILE A 74 -5.00 23.09 -0.08
N PHE A 75 -4.25 21.99 -0.18
CA PHE A 75 -3.00 21.78 0.53
C PHE A 75 -1.86 22.02 -0.45
N ASP A 76 -1.33 23.23 -0.49
CA ASP A 76 -0.24 23.63 -1.39
C ASP A 76 0.99 24.00 -0.56
N ASP A 77 2.08 23.26 -0.75
CA ASP A 77 3.38 23.59 -0.17
C ASP A 77 4.40 23.78 -1.28
N ALA A 78 4.62 25.05 -1.66
CA ALA A 78 5.52 25.42 -2.73
C ALA A 78 6.98 25.01 -2.47
N GLU A 79 7.39 24.84 -1.20
CA GLU A 79 8.76 24.44 -0.86
C GLU A 79 9.01 22.97 -1.20
N SER A 80 8.09 22.08 -0.79
CA SER A 80 8.19 20.66 -1.15
C SER A 80 7.74 20.39 -2.59
N GLY A 81 6.82 21.20 -3.13
CA GLY A 81 6.13 20.98 -4.40
C GLY A 81 4.80 20.23 -4.26
N TYR A 82 4.39 19.93 -3.02
CA TYR A 82 3.22 19.11 -2.73
C TYR A 82 1.96 19.88 -3.07
N LEU A 83 1.01 19.20 -3.72
CA LEU A 83 -0.35 19.69 -3.86
C LEU A 83 -1.35 18.55 -3.64
N GLY A 84 -2.27 18.76 -2.70
CA GLY A 84 -3.45 17.94 -2.50
C GLY A 84 -4.72 18.80 -2.58
N LEU A 85 -5.78 18.25 -3.15
CA LEU A 85 -7.09 18.89 -3.18
C LEU A 85 -8.09 18.04 -2.39
N LEU A 86 -8.74 18.63 -1.39
CA LEU A 86 -9.90 18.01 -0.74
C LEU A 86 -11.15 18.42 -1.48
N LEU A 87 -11.78 17.46 -2.16
CA LEU A 87 -12.94 17.67 -3.02
C LEU A 87 -14.18 17.14 -2.29
N GLU A 88 -15.27 17.91 -2.34
CA GLU A 88 -16.48 17.65 -1.57
C GLU A 88 -17.70 17.51 -2.47
N ASN A 89 -18.48 16.46 -2.22
CA ASN A 89 -19.82 16.30 -2.74
C ASN A 89 -20.81 16.30 -1.57
N LYS A 90 -21.43 17.46 -1.34
CA LYS A 90 -22.37 17.68 -0.22
C LYS A 90 -23.63 16.84 -0.33
N GLU A 91 -24.13 16.63 -1.55
CA GLU A 91 -25.36 15.86 -1.77
C GLU A 91 -25.22 14.39 -1.39
N LYS A 92 -24.02 13.83 -1.63
CA LYS A 92 -23.69 12.44 -1.33
C LYS A 92 -22.96 12.25 0.00
N ARG A 93 -22.59 13.34 0.69
CA ARG A 93 -21.79 13.33 1.93
C ARG A 93 -20.46 12.60 1.75
N GLN A 94 -19.75 12.95 0.67
CA GLN A 94 -18.48 12.33 0.27
C GLN A 94 -17.36 13.39 0.24
N LEU A 95 -16.18 13.00 0.73
CA LEU A 95 -14.92 13.71 0.57
C LEU A 95 -13.93 12.83 -0.20
N VAL A 96 -13.20 13.44 -1.12
CA VAL A 96 -12.09 12.80 -1.83
C VAL A 96 -10.86 13.68 -1.67
N LEU A 97 -9.81 13.16 -1.02
CA LEU A 97 -8.50 13.80 -1.05
C LEU A 97 -7.74 13.28 -2.28
N SER A 98 -7.57 14.16 -3.26
CA SER A 98 -6.88 13.87 -4.50
C SER A 98 -5.46 14.44 -4.47
N HIS A 99 -4.46 13.58 -4.59
CA HIS A 99 -3.05 13.97 -4.57
C HIS A 99 -2.55 14.23 -6.00
N ARG A 100 -1.91 15.39 -6.22
CA ARG A 100 -1.31 15.74 -7.51
C ARG A 100 -0.04 14.90 -7.77
N SER A 101 0.19 14.55 -9.03
CA SER A 101 1.51 14.09 -9.47
C SER A 101 2.56 15.22 -9.44
N THR A 102 3.85 14.91 -9.46
CA THR A 102 4.91 15.94 -9.53
C THR A 102 4.80 16.75 -10.83
N ASN A 103 4.75 18.08 -10.74
CA ASN A 103 4.78 18.96 -11.92
C ASN A 103 6.23 19.20 -12.36
N PHE A 104 6.63 18.55 -13.46
CA PHE A 104 8.00 18.61 -13.98
C PHE A 104 8.41 20.02 -14.40
N GLN A 105 7.49 20.79 -14.98
CA GLN A 105 7.82 22.06 -15.63
C GLN A 105 8.33 23.10 -14.62
N LEU A 106 7.82 23.03 -13.38
CA LEU A 106 8.27 23.83 -12.24
C LEU A 106 9.62 23.38 -11.69
N SER A 107 9.88 22.07 -11.73
CA SER A 107 11.10 21.45 -11.19
C SER A 107 12.31 21.56 -12.13
N PHE A 108 12.07 21.58 -13.45
CA PHE A 108 13.12 21.68 -14.46
C PHE A 108 13.65 23.11 -14.59
N CYS A 109 12.77 24.11 -14.51
CA CYS A 109 13.13 25.52 -14.67
C CYS A 109 13.86 26.11 -13.44
N SER A 110 13.80 25.47 -12.27
CA SER A 110 14.28 26.04 -11.00
C SER A 110 15.60 25.46 -10.46
N ASN A 111 16.32 24.65 -11.25
CA ASN A 111 17.66 24.06 -11.05
C ASN A 111 17.65 22.52 -10.89
N LEU A 112 17.77 21.78 -12.01
CA LEU A 112 17.96 20.31 -12.06
C LEU A 112 19.10 19.73 -11.20
N PHE A 113 20.03 20.55 -10.74
CA PHE A 113 21.26 20.12 -10.04
C PHE A 113 21.38 20.61 -8.60
N LYS A 114 20.38 21.32 -8.08
CA LYS A 114 20.21 21.52 -6.63
C LYS A 114 19.08 20.59 -6.20
N GLN A 115 19.24 19.91 -5.06
CA GLN A 115 18.30 18.95 -4.46
C GLN A 115 16.83 19.30 -4.77
N SER A 116 16.31 18.81 -5.90
CA SER A 116 15.00 19.21 -6.39
C SER A 116 13.93 18.35 -5.71
N GLY A 117 12.72 18.89 -5.53
CA GLY A 117 11.59 18.13 -4.96
C GLY A 117 11.39 16.79 -5.68
N VAL A 118 11.58 16.76 -7.01
CA VAL A 118 11.54 15.53 -7.84
C VAL A 118 12.58 14.49 -7.39
N GLN A 119 13.80 14.91 -7.07
CA GLN A 119 14.80 13.97 -6.58
C GLN A 119 14.40 13.42 -5.22
N CYS A 120 13.90 14.26 -4.30
CA CYS A 120 13.43 13.82 -2.98
C CYS A 120 12.25 12.85 -3.09
N ASP A 121 11.30 13.12 -3.99
CA ASP A 121 10.15 12.25 -4.26
C ASP A 121 10.59 10.86 -4.70
N ILE A 122 11.55 10.81 -5.61
CA ILE A 122 11.97 9.55 -6.19
C ILE A 122 12.88 8.80 -5.22
N MET A 123 13.75 9.49 -4.48
CA MET A 123 14.46 8.87 -3.37
C MET A 123 13.47 8.34 -2.32
N SER A 124 12.35 9.00 -2.07
CA SER A 124 11.34 8.49 -1.13
C SER A 124 10.62 7.25 -1.63
N VAL A 125 10.18 7.23 -2.89
CA VAL A 125 9.53 6.07 -3.49
C VAL A 125 10.52 4.90 -3.63
N VAL A 126 11.76 5.16 -4.07
CA VAL A 126 12.73 4.12 -4.45
C VAL A 126 13.58 3.64 -3.29
N ILE A 127 13.94 4.52 -2.36
CA ILE A 127 14.88 4.25 -1.25
C ILE A 127 14.14 4.11 0.08
N GLY A 128 12.87 4.51 0.15
CA GLY A 128 12.12 4.50 1.40
C GLY A 128 12.51 5.65 2.34
N VAL A 129 13.19 6.70 1.86
CA VAL A 129 13.51 7.85 2.72
C VAL A 129 12.28 8.71 2.91
N PHE A 130 11.95 9.11 4.15
CA PHE A 130 10.86 10.05 4.40
C PHE A 130 11.12 11.37 3.65
N SER A 131 10.20 11.76 2.76
CA SER A 131 10.24 13.04 2.06
C SER A 131 9.34 14.07 2.72
N THR A 132 9.61 15.35 2.45
CA THR A 132 8.72 16.45 2.82
C THR A 132 7.34 16.30 2.16
N HIS A 133 7.27 15.82 0.90
CA HIS A 133 6.00 15.45 0.25
C HIS A 133 5.17 14.45 1.05
N GLN A 134 5.82 13.43 1.61
CA GLN A 134 5.15 12.44 2.43
C GLN A 134 4.58 13.05 3.72
N ALA A 135 5.34 13.95 4.36
CA ALA A 135 4.90 14.66 5.55
C ALA A 135 3.70 15.59 5.26
N GLN A 136 3.73 16.33 4.15
CA GLN A 136 2.62 17.18 3.73
C GLN A 136 1.37 16.35 3.39
N ALA A 137 1.53 15.20 2.72
CA ALA A 137 0.43 14.29 2.46
C ALA A 137 -0.18 13.71 3.75
N TYR A 138 0.64 13.43 4.77
CA TYR A 138 0.16 13.04 6.09
C TYR A 138 -0.67 14.15 6.75
N GLU A 139 -0.18 15.38 6.75
CA GLU A 139 -0.90 16.54 7.29
C GLU A 139 -2.23 16.78 6.57
N ALA A 140 -2.23 16.77 5.23
CA ALA A 140 -3.44 16.87 4.42
C ALA A 140 -4.44 15.75 4.75
N THR A 141 -3.95 14.53 4.98
CA THR A 141 -4.78 13.39 5.38
C THR A 141 -5.39 13.60 6.76
N GLN A 142 -4.63 14.10 7.73
CA GLN A 142 -5.16 14.42 9.06
C GLN A 142 -6.29 15.45 9.00
N GLN A 143 -6.09 16.54 8.24
CA GLN A 143 -7.10 17.58 8.06
C GLN A 143 -8.36 17.04 7.35
N ALA A 144 -8.18 16.23 6.30
CA ALA A 144 -9.29 15.56 5.61
C ALA A 144 -10.07 14.60 6.54
N VAL A 145 -9.38 13.82 7.39
CA VAL A 145 -10.01 12.95 8.38
C VAL A 145 -10.79 13.75 9.42
N GLN A 146 -10.22 14.84 9.93
CA GLN A 146 -10.91 15.70 10.89
C GLN A 146 -12.20 16.27 10.28
N LYS A 147 -12.13 16.79 9.06
CA LYS A 147 -13.32 17.28 8.34
C LYS A 147 -14.35 16.18 8.10
N ALA A 148 -13.92 14.99 7.69
CA ALA A 148 -14.80 13.84 7.48
C ALA A 148 -15.54 13.45 8.77
N ARG A 149 -14.88 13.51 9.92
CA ARG A 149 -15.52 13.27 11.23
C ARG A 149 -16.55 14.33 11.56
N ASP A 150 -16.17 15.61 11.44
CA ASP A 150 -17.02 16.74 11.82
C ASP A 150 -18.31 16.78 10.98
N LEU A 151 -18.19 16.49 9.69
CA LEU A 151 -19.34 16.44 8.77
C LEU A 151 -20.03 15.08 8.75
N LYS A 152 -19.44 14.05 9.35
CA LYS A 152 -19.83 12.63 9.23
C LYS A 152 -19.90 12.19 7.76
N TYR A 153 -18.92 12.58 6.95
CA TYR A 153 -18.82 12.22 5.53
C TYR A 153 -17.96 10.96 5.37
N SER A 154 -18.12 10.25 4.26
CA SER A 154 -17.12 9.27 3.84
C SER A 154 -15.89 9.98 3.31
N LEU A 155 -14.72 9.34 3.45
CA LEU A 155 -13.45 9.85 2.95
C LEU A 155 -12.77 8.78 2.10
N SER A 156 -12.41 9.13 0.88
CA SER A 156 -11.56 8.30 0.04
C SER A 156 -10.41 9.10 -0.57
N PHE A 157 -9.45 8.39 -1.16
CA PHE A 157 -8.22 8.93 -1.70
C PHE A 157 -8.09 8.55 -3.17
N CYS A 158 -7.55 9.45 -3.98
CA CYS A 158 -7.11 9.10 -5.33
C CYS A 158 -5.87 9.87 -5.74
N GLY A 159 -5.26 9.37 -6.80
CA GLY A 159 -4.15 10.04 -7.45
C GLY A 159 -3.65 9.25 -8.63
N HIS A 160 -2.80 9.91 -9.40
CA HIS A 160 -2.11 9.32 -10.55
C HIS A 160 -0.60 9.42 -10.35
N SER A 161 0.16 8.45 -10.86
CA SER A 161 1.62 8.47 -10.80
C SER A 161 2.12 8.61 -9.34
N LEU A 162 2.88 9.65 -8.97
CA LEU A 162 3.28 9.86 -7.57
C LEU A 162 2.07 10.09 -6.64
N GLY A 163 1.04 10.79 -7.11
CA GLY A 163 -0.17 11.02 -6.33
C GLY A 163 -0.90 9.72 -5.97
N ALA A 164 -0.81 8.69 -6.82
CA ALA A 164 -1.34 7.37 -6.51
C ALA A 164 -0.64 6.75 -5.29
N TRP A 165 0.70 6.83 -5.22
CA TRP A 165 1.45 6.34 -4.07
C TRP A 165 1.07 7.08 -2.77
N LEU A 166 0.94 8.41 -2.83
CA LEU A 166 0.49 9.21 -1.68
C LEU A 166 -0.94 8.87 -1.24
N ALA A 167 -1.83 8.55 -2.18
CA ALA A 167 -3.19 8.09 -1.88
C ALA A 167 -3.20 6.74 -1.15
N GLU A 168 -2.34 5.79 -1.55
CA GLU A 168 -2.19 4.52 -0.83
C GLU A 168 -1.65 4.75 0.60
N LEU A 169 -0.62 5.59 0.75
CA LEU A 169 -0.09 5.94 2.06
C LEU A 169 -1.13 6.64 2.95
N SER A 170 -2.05 7.42 2.37
CA SER A 170 -3.13 8.07 3.12
C SER A 170 -4.06 7.05 3.79
N VAL A 171 -4.31 5.89 3.16
CA VAL A 171 -5.04 4.79 3.79
C VAL A 171 -4.25 4.24 4.98
N TYR A 172 -2.95 3.99 4.81
CA TYR A 172 -2.10 3.55 5.91
C TYR A 172 -2.12 4.54 7.08
N TYR A 173 -2.06 5.85 6.81
CA TYR A 173 -2.12 6.88 7.85
C TYR A 173 -3.42 6.83 8.65
N CYS A 174 -4.55 6.69 7.96
CA CYS A 174 -5.87 6.58 8.60
C CYS A 174 -5.99 5.36 9.51
N HIS A 175 -5.37 4.25 9.13
CA HIS A 175 -5.39 3.03 9.91
C HIS A 175 -4.42 3.07 11.09
N GLN A 176 -3.17 3.49 10.86
CA GLN A 176 -2.05 3.22 11.77
C GLN A 176 -1.53 4.46 12.51
N LEU A 177 -1.60 5.64 11.89
CA LEU A 177 -0.91 6.84 12.41
C LEU A 177 -1.83 7.92 12.96
N ILE A 178 -3.11 7.93 12.56
CA ILE A 178 -4.10 8.91 13.03
C ILE A 178 -4.82 8.34 14.26
N ASN A 179 -4.93 9.14 15.33
CA ASN A 179 -5.58 8.77 16.58
C ASN A 179 -6.76 9.71 16.90
N PRO A 180 -8.00 9.20 17.15
CA PRO A 180 -8.41 7.80 17.00
C PRO A 180 -8.22 7.32 15.55
N PRO A 181 -8.13 6.00 15.28
CA PRO A 181 -8.08 5.49 13.91
C PRO A 181 -9.31 5.88 13.08
N PHE A 182 -9.16 5.93 11.74
CA PHE A 182 -10.25 6.17 10.79
C PHE A 182 -10.24 5.11 9.67
N PRO A 183 -10.45 3.82 9.98
CA PRO A 183 -10.19 2.71 9.05
C PRO A 183 -11.23 2.56 7.93
N ASN A 184 -12.35 3.29 7.97
CA ASN A 184 -13.40 3.22 6.95
C ASN A 184 -13.10 4.16 5.77
N VAL A 185 -11.93 3.97 5.15
CA VAL A 185 -11.45 4.74 4.01
C VAL A 185 -11.12 3.82 2.84
N LYS A 186 -11.04 4.39 1.65
CA LYS A 186 -10.69 3.69 0.41
C LYS A 186 -9.69 4.50 -0.41
N ALA A 187 -8.78 3.85 -1.12
CA ALA A 187 -8.01 4.50 -2.18
C ALA A 187 -8.31 3.87 -3.54
N VAL A 188 -8.43 4.72 -4.56
CA VAL A 188 -8.47 4.31 -5.97
C VAL A 188 -7.34 5.01 -6.72
N THR A 189 -6.39 4.24 -7.21
CA THR A 189 -5.13 4.77 -7.73
C THR A 189 -4.87 4.37 -9.18
N PHE A 190 -4.20 5.25 -9.93
CA PHE A 190 -4.01 5.09 -11.36
C PHE A 190 -2.53 5.19 -11.71
N ASP A 191 -2.01 4.10 -12.25
CA ASP A 191 -0.66 3.93 -12.78
C ASP A 191 0.46 4.46 -11.86
N GLY A 192 0.29 4.30 -10.54
CA GLY A 192 1.29 4.72 -9.56
C GLY A 192 2.34 3.66 -9.24
N PRO A 193 3.42 4.02 -8.54
CA PRO A 193 4.27 3.05 -7.85
C PRO A 193 3.53 2.41 -6.67
N GLY A 194 3.86 1.16 -6.36
CA GLY A 194 3.37 0.51 -5.15
C GLY A 194 3.90 1.17 -3.87
N SER A 195 3.19 0.97 -2.75
CA SER A 195 3.51 1.60 -1.46
C SER A 195 3.90 0.62 -0.35
N PHE A 196 3.86 -0.69 -0.61
CA PHE A 196 4.03 -1.73 0.42
C PHE A 196 5.34 -1.59 1.21
N GLU A 197 6.47 -1.42 0.52
CA GLU A 197 7.79 -1.33 1.15
C GLU A 197 7.88 -0.10 2.06
N MET A 198 7.30 1.04 1.65
CA MET A 198 7.26 2.24 2.48
C MET A 198 6.37 2.05 3.70
N MET A 199 5.19 1.44 3.54
CA MET A 199 4.30 1.14 4.68
C MET A 199 4.97 0.18 5.66
N GLN A 200 5.65 -0.86 5.17
CA GLN A 200 6.40 -1.80 5.99
C GLN A 200 7.53 -1.10 6.74
N GLN A 201 8.24 -0.19 6.07
CA GLN A 201 9.31 0.57 6.71
C GLN A 201 8.75 1.49 7.81
N MET A 202 7.67 2.21 7.52
CA MET A 202 6.98 3.05 8.52
C MET A 202 6.50 2.23 9.70
N ASP A 203 5.93 1.05 9.47
CA ASP A 203 5.43 0.16 10.51
C ASP A 203 6.55 -0.32 11.44
N GLN A 204 7.69 -0.76 10.86
CA GLN A 204 8.89 -1.11 11.61
C GLN A 204 9.44 0.05 12.43
N GLN A 205 9.12 1.27 12.02
CA GLN A 205 9.59 2.51 12.58
C GLN A 205 8.64 3.06 13.68
N THR A 206 7.35 2.79 13.63
CA THR A 206 6.45 3.17 14.74
C THR A 206 6.91 2.54 16.05
N ILE A 207 7.07 3.36 17.11
CA ILE A 207 7.44 2.88 18.44
C ILE A 207 6.44 1.80 18.86
N LYS A 208 6.93 0.56 19.03
CA LYS A 208 6.15 -0.63 19.40
C LYS A 208 5.49 -0.45 20.78
N GLY A 209 4.37 0.25 20.78
CA GLY A 209 3.56 0.57 21.96
C GLY A 209 2.09 0.81 21.61
N GLN A 210 1.78 1.08 20.34
CA GLN A 210 0.42 0.94 19.80
C GLN A 210 0.29 -0.46 19.21
N SER A 211 -0.60 -1.27 19.79
CA SER A 211 -0.77 -2.71 19.53
C SER A 211 -1.44 -3.04 18.19
N GLN A 212 -1.40 -2.15 17.20
CA GLN A 212 -2.00 -2.44 15.90
C GLN A 212 -0.98 -3.14 15.01
N LEU A 213 -1.21 -4.43 14.82
CA LEU A 213 -0.45 -5.24 13.88
C LEU A 213 -0.72 -4.71 12.46
N PHE A 214 0.34 -4.50 11.69
CA PHE A 214 0.24 -4.13 10.28
C PHE A 214 -0.31 -5.30 9.47
N TYR A 215 -1.57 -5.16 9.07
CA TYR A 215 -2.27 -6.10 8.19
C TYR A 215 -2.60 -5.43 6.87
N PRO A 216 -1.64 -5.39 5.93
CA PRO A 216 -1.81 -4.71 4.64
C PRO A 216 -3.01 -5.24 3.83
N GLU A 217 -3.42 -6.49 4.07
CA GLU A 217 -4.58 -7.11 3.42
C GLU A 217 -5.92 -6.47 3.80
N GLN A 218 -5.97 -5.67 4.87
CA GLN A 218 -7.18 -5.00 5.35
C GLN A 218 -7.42 -3.64 4.68
N PHE A 219 -6.45 -3.11 3.94
CA PHE A 219 -6.58 -1.80 3.30
C PHE A 219 -7.46 -1.89 2.05
N ASP A 220 -8.52 -1.08 1.98
CA ASP A 220 -9.38 -0.97 0.80
C ASP A 220 -8.69 -0.11 -0.26
N ILE A 221 -7.69 -0.68 -0.92
CA ILE A 221 -6.94 -0.06 -2.01
C ILE A 221 -7.26 -0.79 -3.30
N VAL A 222 -7.69 -0.03 -4.31
CA VAL A 222 -7.86 -0.51 -5.68
C VAL A 222 -6.90 0.25 -6.58
N PHE A 223 -6.04 -0.47 -7.30
CA PHE A 223 -5.06 0.14 -8.19
C PHE A 223 -5.24 -0.35 -9.62
N TYR A 224 -5.13 0.58 -10.57
CA TYR A 224 -5.26 0.35 -12.00
C TYR A 224 -3.94 0.66 -12.70
N LEU A 225 -3.31 -0.33 -13.31
CA LEU A 225 -2.00 -0.20 -13.96
C LEU A 225 -2.13 -0.45 -15.45
N SER A 226 -1.49 0.38 -16.27
CA SER A 226 -1.57 0.24 -17.74
C SER A 226 -0.70 -0.93 -18.23
N THR A 227 0.60 -0.69 -18.33
CA THR A 227 1.64 -1.64 -18.69
C THR A 227 2.77 -1.50 -17.69
N PRO A 228 3.45 -2.59 -17.29
CA PRO A 228 4.66 -2.48 -16.49
C PRO A 228 5.63 -1.44 -17.06
N ASN A 229 5.97 -0.47 -16.23
CA ASN A 229 6.87 0.61 -16.54
C ASN A 229 7.77 0.89 -15.33
N MET A 230 8.74 1.79 -15.48
CA MET A 230 9.69 2.06 -14.39
C MET A 230 9.05 2.66 -13.15
N VAL A 231 7.83 3.22 -13.26
CA VAL A 231 7.07 3.85 -12.16
C VAL A 231 6.31 2.78 -11.39
N ASN A 232 5.40 2.09 -12.07
CA ASN A 232 4.51 1.14 -11.43
C ASN A 232 5.19 -0.19 -11.06
N CYS A 233 6.45 -0.39 -11.43
CA CYS A 233 7.26 -1.53 -10.99
C CYS A 233 8.27 -1.20 -9.90
N MET A 234 8.32 0.03 -9.36
CA MET A 234 9.34 0.39 -8.35
C MET A 234 9.20 -0.43 -7.07
N ASN A 235 7.96 -0.63 -6.64
CA ASN A 235 7.60 -1.19 -5.35
C ASN A 235 6.46 -2.20 -5.51
N SER A 236 6.30 -3.05 -4.51
CA SER A 236 5.18 -3.97 -4.44
C SER A 236 3.89 -3.21 -4.17
N HIS A 237 2.84 -3.61 -4.90
CA HIS A 237 1.50 -3.07 -4.71
C HIS A 237 0.76 -3.79 -3.59
N ILE A 238 -0.20 -3.09 -3.02
CA ILE A 238 -1.05 -3.54 -1.91
C ILE A 238 -2.52 -3.34 -2.32
N GLY A 239 -3.40 -4.26 -1.91
CA GLY A 239 -4.81 -4.23 -2.25
C GLY A 239 -5.16 -4.98 -3.54
N ILE A 240 -6.21 -4.54 -4.22
CA ILE A 240 -6.77 -5.20 -5.41
C ILE A 240 -6.29 -4.50 -6.67
N GLY A 241 -5.50 -5.21 -7.47
CA GLY A 241 -4.94 -4.69 -8.71
C GLY A 241 -5.69 -5.10 -9.97
N TYR A 242 -5.82 -4.17 -10.91
CA TYR A 242 -6.28 -4.45 -12.27
C TYR A 242 -5.29 -3.91 -13.31
N ARG A 243 -4.96 -4.75 -14.28
CA ARG A 243 -4.21 -4.33 -15.47
C ARG A 243 -5.19 -3.82 -16.51
N LEU A 244 -4.93 -2.67 -17.10
CA LEU A 244 -5.69 -2.12 -18.20
C LEU A 244 -5.09 -2.59 -19.52
N ASN A 245 -5.91 -3.23 -20.35
CA ASN A 245 -5.58 -3.61 -21.72
C ASN A 245 -5.96 -2.44 -22.63
N GLN A 246 -5.02 -1.51 -22.81
CA GLN A 246 -5.15 -0.45 -23.80
C GLN A 246 -5.12 -1.08 -25.19
N GLU A 247 -6.11 -0.75 -26.03
CA GLU A 247 -6.08 -1.17 -27.43
C GLU A 247 -4.82 -0.62 -28.10
N ASN A 248 -4.15 -1.48 -28.87
CA ASN A 248 -2.82 -1.29 -29.44
C ASN A 248 -2.47 0.19 -29.71
N PHE A 249 -1.42 0.68 -29.07
CA PHE A 249 -0.70 1.93 -29.44
C PHE A 249 -0.19 1.95 -30.88
N ALA A 250 -0.50 0.92 -31.69
CA ALA A 250 -0.18 0.78 -33.10
C ALA A 250 -0.65 1.93 -34.00
N SER A 251 -1.56 2.80 -33.53
CA SER A 251 -1.91 4.04 -34.22
C SER A 251 -0.86 5.14 -34.09
N ILE A 252 0.00 5.09 -33.06
CA ILE A 252 1.19 5.92 -32.97
C ILE A 252 2.15 5.37 -34.01
N GLN A 253 2.17 6.00 -35.18
CA GLN A 253 3.06 5.65 -36.28
C GLN A 253 4.50 5.89 -35.86
N LEU A 254 5.08 4.95 -35.10
CA LEU A 254 6.51 4.87 -34.90
C LEU A 254 7.14 4.79 -36.29
N PRO A 255 8.14 5.65 -36.58
CA PRO A 255 8.78 5.68 -37.89
C PRO A 255 9.15 4.27 -38.35
N ARG A 256 8.76 3.87 -39.57
CA ARG A 256 8.91 2.50 -40.12
C ARG A 256 10.30 1.88 -39.97
N PHE A 257 11.35 2.69 -39.78
CA PHE A 257 12.71 2.20 -39.54
C PHE A 257 12.89 1.51 -38.17
N ILE A 258 12.06 1.87 -37.17
CA ILE A 258 12.09 1.28 -35.81
C ILE A 258 11.67 -0.19 -35.84
N ASN A 259 10.73 -0.56 -36.71
CA ASN A 259 10.24 -1.94 -36.84
C ASN A 259 11.27 -2.93 -37.42
N ARG A 260 12.42 -2.45 -37.93
CA ARG A 260 13.45 -3.29 -38.56
C ARG A 260 14.63 -3.65 -37.67
N VAL A 261 14.69 -3.18 -36.41
CA VAL A 261 15.87 -3.36 -35.54
C VAL A 261 15.62 -4.44 -34.47
N THR A 262 16.66 -5.22 -34.15
CA THR A 262 16.75 -6.41 -33.27
C THR A 262 15.94 -6.34 -31.95
N GLY A 263 15.62 -7.50 -31.35
CA GLY A 263 14.76 -7.65 -30.17
C GLY A 263 15.05 -6.77 -28.93
N ALA A 264 16.27 -6.26 -28.73
CA ALA A 264 16.55 -5.28 -27.67
C ALA A 264 15.88 -3.90 -27.92
N PHE A 265 15.69 -3.53 -29.19
CA PHE A 265 15.02 -2.28 -29.59
C PHE A 265 13.51 -2.38 -29.41
N GLN A 266 12.91 -3.56 -29.67
CA GLN A 266 11.50 -3.81 -29.37
C GLN A 266 11.18 -3.63 -27.88
N THR A 267 12.11 -3.97 -26.98
CA THR A 267 11.96 -3.70 -25.55
C THR A 267 11.97 -2.21 -25.22
N VAL A 268 12.86 -1.43 -25.84
CA VAL A 268 12.90 0.03 -25.67
C VAL A 268 11.62 0.67 -26.21
N VAL A 269 11.11 0.19 -27.34
CA VAL A 269 9.82 0.61 -27.89
C VAL A 269 8.69 0.25 -26.93
N GLY A 270 8.64 -0.97 -26.40
CA GLY A 270 7.63 -1.37 -25.41
C GLY A 270 7.69 -0.55 -24.11
N ALA A 271 8.87 -0.11 -23.69
CA ALA A 271 9.04 0.80 -22.56
C ALA A 271 8.52 2.21 -22.85
N LEU A 272 8.74 2.70 -24.08
CA LEU A 272 8.19 3.98 -24.54
C LEU A 272 6.67 3.91 -24.69
N GLU A 273 6.13 2.83 -25.25
CA GLU A 273 4.69 2.58 -25.34
C GLU A 273 4.06 2.52 -23.94
N ALA A 274 4.70 1.82 -22.99
CA ALA A 274 4.26 1.78 -21.59
C ALA A 274 4.30 3.16 -20.92
N THR A 275 5.15 4.07 -21.41
CA THR A 275 5.19 5.46 -20.94
C THR A 275 4.03 6.28 -21.50
N ILE A 276 3.67 6.06 -22.76
CA ILE A 276 2.52 6.75 -23.37
C ILE A 276 1.22 6.27 -22.71
N GLY A 277 1.10 4.96 -22.46
CA GLY A 277 -0.04 4.39 -21.74
C GLY A 277 -0.20 4.84 -20.29
N HIS A 278 0.82 5.50 -19.74
CA HIS A 278 0.78 6.13 -18.42
C HIS A 278 -0.08 7.38 -18.38
N GLU A 279 -0.37 8.02 -19.51
CA GLU A 279 -1.18 9.25 -19.51
C GLU A 279 -2.67 8.97 -19.28
N LEU A 280 -3.30 9.78 -18.42
CA LEU A 280 -4.71 9.64 -18.05
C LEU A 280 -5.66 9.73 -19.24
N LYS A 281 -5.31 10.48 -20.30
CA LYS A 281 -6.11 10.58 -21.52
C LYS A 281 -6.32 9.23 -22.23
N PHE A 282 -5.43 8.25 -22.02
CA PHE A 282 -5.59 6.89 -22.54
C PHE A 282 -6.24 5.92 -21.54
N ILE A 283 -6.30 6.30 -20.26
CA ILE A 283 -6.92 5.51 -19.19
C ILE A 283 -8.42 5.81 -19.09
N ILE A 284 -8.83 7.08 -19.14
CA ILE A 284 -10.24 7.51 -19.00
C ILE A 284 -11.20 6.81 -19.98
N PRO A 285 -10.90 6.70 -21.30
CA PRO A 285 -11.85 6.11 -22.26
C PRO A 285 -12.14 4.62 -22.05
N ILE A 286 -11.31 3.93 -21.25
CA ILE A 286 -11.45 2.51 -20.95
C ILE A 286 -12.55 2.27 -19.90
N PHE A 287 -12.83 3.27 -19.07
CA PHE A 287 -13.81 3.16 -18.01
C PHE A 287 -15.23 3.38 -18.53
N ASP A 288 -16.17 2.62 -17.96
CA ASP A 288 -17.59 2.84 -18.12
C ASP A 288 -18.09 3.70 -16.95
N SER A 289 -18.57 4.89 -17.27
CA SER A 289 -19.04 5.85 -16.26
C SER A 289 -20.26 5.37 -15.46
N LYS A 290 -21.05 4.44 -15.99
CA LYS A 290 -22.21 3.85 -15.30
C LYS A 290 -21.80 2.83 -14.27
N THR A 291 -20.83 1.97 -14.59
CA THR A 291 -20.35 0.93 -13.66
C THR A 291 -19.23 1.43 -12.76
N GLY A 292 -18.59 2.53 -13.14
CA GLY A 292 -17.37 3.05 -12.53
C GLY A 292 -16.13 2.19 -12.78
N LYS A 293 -16.22 1.09 -13.54
CA LYS A 293 -15.11 0.14 -13.77
C LYS A 293 -14.68 0.16 -15.23
N PRO A 294 -13.46 -0.32 -15.55
CA PRO A 294 -13.07 -0.61 -16.93
C PRO A 294 -14.08 -1.53 -17.63
N LYS A 295 -14.30 -1.33 -18.93
CA LYS A 295 -15.09 -2.26 -19.77
C LYS A 295 -14.42 -3.64 -19.75
N LEU A 296 -15.22 -4.70 -19.74
CA LEU A 296 -14.78 -6.09 -19.48
C LEU A 296 -13.62 -6.56 -20.35
N GLU A 297 -13.64 -6.17 -21.61
CA GLU A 297 -12.64 -6.48 -22.63
C GLU A 297 -11.29 -5.76 -22.41
N HIS A 298 -11.27 -4.71 -21.60
CA HIS A 298 -10.11 -3.84 -21.43
C HIS A 298 -9.41 -3.96 -20.09
N TYR A 299 -9.66 -5.01 -19.30
CA TYR A 299 -8.89 -5.21 -18.08
C TYR A 299 -8.76 -6.66 -17.63
N SER A 300 -7.79 -6.91 -16.76
CA SER A 300 -7.58 -8.21 -16.13
C SER A 300 -7.13 -8.06 -14.69
N ARG A 301 -7.48 -9.02 -13.83
CA ARG A 301 -7.08 -8.96 -12.42
C ARG A 301 -5.61 -9.30 -12.29
N ILE A 302 -4.88 -8.45 -11.57
CA ILE A 302 -3.48 -8.68 -11.24
C ILE A 302 -3.44 -9.66 -10.06
N ILE A 303 -2.78 -10.79 -10.26
CA ILE A 303 -2.42 -11.71 -9.17
C ILE A 303 -1.04 -11.39 -8.64
N LYS A 304 -0.15 -10.96 -9.54
CA LYS A 304 1.19 -10.50 -9.20
C LYS A 304 1.68 -9.52 -10.26
N TRP A 305 2.08 -8.33 -9.79
CA TRP A 305 2.75 -7.32 -10.59
C TRP A 305 4.27 -7.47 -10.49
N PRO A 306 5.03 -7.21 -11.57
CA PRO A 306 6.48 -7.16 -11.50
C PRO A 306 6.99 -6.07 -10.56
N SER A 307 8.09 -6.38 -9.86
CA SER A 307 8.81 -5.45 -8.99
C SER A 307 10.31 -5.43 -9.36
N ILE A 308 10.83 -4.23 -9.61
CA ILE A 308 12.22 -3.96 -9.97
C ILE A 308 12.98 -3.58 -8.70
N LYS A 309 14.06 -4.31 -8.41
CA LYS A 309 14.93 -4.01 -7.27
C LYS A 309 16.05 -3.06 -7.67
N TYR A 310 16.16 -1.99 -6.91
CA TYR A 310 17.27 -1.05 -6.98
C TYR A 310 18.43 -1.53 -6.11
N LYS A 311 19.67 -1.37 -6.59
CA LYS A 311 20.88 -1.63 -5.79
C LYS A 311 21.09 -0.47 -4.80
N ASN A 312 21.56 -0.80 -3.59
CA ASN A 312 21.77 0.16 -2.49
C ASN A 312 22.51 1.42 -2.95
N TYR A 313 21.88 2.58 -2.71
CA TYR A 313 22.35 3.93 -3.05
C TYR A 313 23.50 4.44 -2.16
N SER A 314 24.00 3.64 -1.22
CA SER A 314 25.00 4.08 -0.23
C SER A 314 26.40 4.32 -0.81
N GLN A 315 26.57 4.23 -2.13
CA GLN A 315 27.79 4.63 -2.82
C GLN A 315 27.40 5.58 -3.95
N GLU A 316 28.02 6.76 -3.98
CA GLU A 316 27.98 7.69 -5.12
C GLU A 316 28.47 6.97 -6.38
N SER A 317 27.58 6.25 -7.05
CA SER A 317 27.87 5.62 -8.32
C SER A 317 27.93 6.73 -9.37
N LYS A 318 29.15 7.14 -9.73
CA LYS A 318 29.36 7.94 -10.93
C LYS A 318 28.70 7.22 -12.11
N ILE A 319 27.97 7.98 -12.95
CA ILE A 319 27.36 7.46 -14.18
C ILE A 319 28.44 6.69 -14.95
N ASN A 320 28.30 5.38 -15.02
CA ASN A 320 29.31 4.51 -15.58
C ASN A 320 28.98 4.27 -17.06
N LEU A 321 29.34 5.25 -17.89
CA LEU A 321 29.17 5.20 -19.35
C LEU A 321 29.83 3.95 -19.96
N ASP A 322 30.90 3.45 -19.36
CA ASP A 322 31.62 2.26 -19.86
C ASP A 322 30.82 0.97 -19.70
N LYS A 323 29.98 0.84 -18.65
CA LYS A 323 29.05 -0.30 -18.50
C LYS A 323 27.91 -0.27 -19.52
N ILE A 324 27.48 0.93 -19.92
CA ILE A 324 26.50 1.12 -21.00
C ILE A 324 27.14 0.72 -22.34
N LEU A 325 28.38 1.15 -22.61
CA LEU A 325 29.15 0.70 -23.76
C LEU A 325 29.34 -0.83 -23.76
N LEU A 326 29.58 -1.47 -22.62
CA LEU A 326 29.76 -2.94 -22.54
C LEU A 326 28.46 -3.73 -22.80
N LEU A 327 27.30 -3.25 -22.36
CA LEU A 327 25.99 -3.88 -22.66
C LEU A 327 25.61 -3.76 -24.15
N ILE A 328 26.09 -2.72 -24.82
CA ILE A 328 25.86 -2.46 -26.25
C ILE A 328 27.02 -3.04 -27.10
N SER A 329 28.07 -3.60 -26.49
CA SER A 329 29.29 -4.12 -27.13
C SER A 329 29.06 -5.04 -28.34
N PRO A 330 28.05 -5.93 -28.38
CA PRO A 330 27.79 -6.73 -29.58
C PRO A 330 27.20 -5.93 -30.76
N ILE A 331 26.82 -4.66 -30.56
CA ILE A 331 26.10 -3.76 -31.50
C ILE A 331 27.04 -2.63 -32.01
N PHE A 332 28.33 -2.68 -31.69
CA PHE A 332 29.30 -1.56 -31.84
C PHE A 332 29.57 -1.03 -33.25
N SER A 333 28.99 -1.61 -34.31
CA SER A 333 29.09 -1.01 -35.64
C SER A 333 28.18 0.20 -35.85
N GLN A 334 27.38 0.64 -34.86
CA GLN A 334 26.45 1.77 -35.04
C GLN A 334 26.48 2.80 -33.89
N PHE A 335 27.57 3.58 -33.80
CA PHE A 335 27.62 4.86 -33.07
C PHE A 335 26.43 5.80 -33.44
N PHE A 336 25.88 5.63 -34.64
CA PHE A 336 24.69 6.31 -35.14
C PHE A 336 23.42 5.99 -34.32
N LEU A 337 23.29 4.74 -33.83
CA LEU A 337 22.10 4.27 -33.13
C LEU A 337 22.01 4.82 -31.71
N ILE A 338 23.13 5.03 -31.02
CA ILE A 338 23.18 5.71 -29.71
C ILE A 338 22.77 7.18 -29.84
N LYS A 339 23.27 7.89 -30.86
CA LYS A 339 22.84 9.28 -31.13
C LYS A 339 21.35 9.35 -31.47
N ILE A 340 20.82 8.37 -32.20
CA ILE A 340 19.39 8.27 -32.49
C ILE A 340 18.59 7.98 -31.23
N ILE A 341 18.99 7.01 -30.41
CA ILE A 341 18.31 6.69 -29.13
C ILE A 341 18.33 7.92 -28.22
N MET A 342 19.47 8.60 -28.07
CA MET A 342 19.55 9.81 -27.27
C MET A 342 18.69 10.94 -27.84
N LYS A 343 18.65 11.13 -29.16
CA LYS A 343 17.78 12.13 -29.80
C LYS A 343 16.30 11.77 -29.67
N ILE A 344 15.95 10.49 -29.76
CA ILE A 344 14.61 9.96 -29.49
C ILE A 344 14.27 10.22 -28.03
N LEU A 345 15.10 9.82 -27.07
CA LEU A 345 14.89 10.05 -25.64
C LEU A 345 14.79 11.54 -25.30
N VAL A 346 15.57 12.42 -25.93
CA VAL A 346 15.47 13.88 -25.73
C VAL A 346 14.19 14.44 -26.34
N ASN A 347 13.82 14.03 -27.56
CA ASN A 347 12.57 14.44 -28.18
C ASN A 347 11.34 13.89 -27.43
N PHE A 348 11.45 12.67 -26.90
CA PHE A 348 10.45 12.05 -26.03
C PHE A 348 10.40 12.72 -24.67
N ALA A 349 11.54 13.13 -24.08
CA ALA A 349 11.56 13.91 -22.85
C ALA A 349 10.87 15.27 -23.00
N ASN A 350 10.88 15.83 -24.22
CA ASN A 350 10.12 17.03 -24.55
C ASN A 350 8.62 16.77 -24.80
N TYR A 351 8.22 15.51 -25.04
CA TYR A 351 6.84 15.11 -25.34
C TYR A 351 6.14 14.44 -24.15
N ILE A 352 6.90 13.81 -23.25
CA ILE A 352 6.41 13.08 -22.08
C ILE A 352 6.39 14.01 -20.88
N THR A 353 5.21 14.20 -20.31
CA THR A 353 4.98 14.96 -19.07
C THR A 353 5.38 14.20 -17.79
N SER A 354 5.72 12.91 -17.85
CA SER A 354 6.03 12.09 -16.68
C SER A 354 7.53 12.01 -16.32
N CYS A 355 7.93 12.75 -15.27
CA CYS A 355 9.29 12.76 -14.68
C CYS A 355 9.86 11.37 -14.37
N SER A 356 8.98 10.47 -13.98
CA SER A 356 9.30 9.15 -13.46
C SER A 356 9.99 8.26 -14.49
N VAL A 357 9.76 8.50 -15.79
CA VAL A 357 10.46 7.82 -16.88
C VAL A 357 11.87 8.37 -17.06
N LEU A 358 12.03 9.69 -17.07
CA LEU A 358 13.35 10.31 -17.13
C LEU A 358 14.23 9.83 -15.98
N VAL A 359 13.67 9.73 -14.77
CA VAL A 359 14.47 9.29 -13.62
C VAL A 359 14.76 7.80 -13.66
N GLY A 360 13.79 6.96 -14.05
CA GLY A 360 14.08 5.55 -14.32
C GLY A 360 15.20 5.37 -15.34
N VAL A 361 15.23 6.19 -16.40
CA VAL A 361 16.36 6.23 -17.35
C VAL A 361 17.63 6.69 -16.65
N THR A 362 17.62 7.74 -15.83
CA THR A 362 18.85 8.19 -15.14
C THR A 362 19.38 7.16 -14.13
N GLU A 363 18.52 6.49 -13.39
CA GLU A 363 18.90 5.45 -12.43
C GLU A 363 19.38 4.17 -13.12
N PHE A 364 18.81 3.88 -14.30
CA PHE A 364 19.38 2.93 -15.24
C PHE A 364 20.79 3.35 -15.69
N LEU A 365 20.98 4.60 -16.11
CA LEU A 365 22.29 5.10 -16.55
C LEU A 365 23.33 5.12 -15.41
N ARG A 366 22.90 5.28 -14.15
CA ARG A 366 23.72 5.17 -12.94
C ARG A 366 24.07 3.71 -12.57
N GLY A 367 23.42 2.73 -13.20
CA GLY A 367 23.61 1.31 -12.91
C GLY A 367 22.94 0.85 -11.61
N ASN A 368 22.04 1.67 -11.06
CA ASN A 368 21.28 1.37 -9.85
C ASN A 368 20.13 0.40 -10.14
N ILE A 369 19.63 0.39 -11.38
CA ILE A 369 18.67 -0.60 -11.90
C ILE A 369 19.43 -1.66 -12.71
N ASN A 370 19.16 -2.94 -12.45
CA ASN A 370 19.64 -4.01 -13.31
C ASN A 370 18.78 -4.06 -14.59
N PHE A 371 19.35 -3.71 -15.74
CA PHE A 371 18.68 -3.75 -17.05
C PHE A 371 18.00 -5.08 -17.35
N TYR A 372 18.60 -6.19 -16.91
CA TYR A 372 18.04 -7.52 -17.11
C TYR A 372 16.68 -7.69 -16.42
N GLN A 373 16.44 -7.03 -15.28
CA GLN A 373 15.13 -7.06 -14.64
C GLN A 373 14.07 -6.37 -15.49
N PHE A 374 14.37 -5.15 -15.93
CA PHE A 374 13.47 -4.38 -16.78
C PHE A 374 13.20 -5.09 -18.11
N TYR A 375 14.24 -5.65 -18.72
CA TYR A 375 14.14 -6.48 -19.92
C TYR A 375 13.23 -7.69 -19.70
N ASN A 376 13.43 -8.45 -18.62
CA ASN A 376 12.64 -9.65 -18.34
C ASN A 376 11.15 -9.31 -18.14
N VAL A 377 10.84 -8.17 -17.50
CA VAL A 377 9.44 -7.71 -17.33
C VAL A 377 8.77 -7.55 -18.69
N HIS A 378 9.42 -6.85 -19.63
CA HIS A 378 8.86 -6.63 -20.96
C HIS A 378 8.91 -7.86 -21.87
N GLU A 379 9.89 -8.75 -21.71
CA GLU A 379 9.96 -10.02 -22.43
C GLU A 379 8.78 -10.94 -22.07
N ILE A 380 8.37 -10.93 -20.79
CA ILE A 380 7.27 -11.75 -20.27
C ILE A 380 5.91 -11.15 -20.63
N LEU A 381 5.78 -9.82 -20.74
CA LEU A 381 4.50 -9.17 -21.06
C LEU A 381 3.83 -9.68 -22.34
N ASN A 382 4.63 -10.06 -23.33
CA ASN A 382 4.16 -10.57 -24.61
C ASN A 382 3.98 -12.09 -24.63
N LYS A 383 4.30 -12.79 -23.53
CA LYS A 383 4.23 -14.25 -23.41
C LYS A 383 3.04 -14.61 -22.52
N THR A 384 2.22 -15.55 -22.97
CA THR A 384 1.02 -16.02 -22.26
C THR A 384 1.38 -16.61 -20.88
N ASN A 385 0.38 -16.73 -19.99
CA ASN A 385 0.44 -17.16 -18.58
C ASN A 385 1.19 -18.50 -18.25
N GLN A 386 1.87 -19.14 -19.20
CA GLN A 386 2.60 -20.39 -19.05
C GLN A 386 4.12 -20.23 -19.21
N TYR A 387 4.69 -19.06 -18.90
CA TYR A 387 6.13 -18.87 -18.94
C TYR A 387 6.81 -19.66 -17.80
N GLN A 388 7.44 -20.78 -18.14
CA GLN A 388 8.39 -21.46 -17.26
C GLN A 388 9.82 -21.00 -17.60
N PRO A 389 10.46 -20.20 -16.74
CA PRO A 389 11.80 -19.71 -17.02
C PRO A 389 12.78 -20.88 -17.07
N LYS A 390 13.46 -21.07 -18.22
CA LYS A 390 14.72 -21.80 -18.24
C LYS A 390 15.77 -20.90 -17.60
N VAL A 391 16.41 -21.34 -16.52
CA VAL A 391 17.36 -20.54 -15.73
C VAL A 391 18.65 -21.30 -15.53
N LYS A 392 19.78 -20.59 -15.68
CA LYS A 392 21.11 -21.17 -15.55
C LYS A 392 21.66 -21.05 -14.13
N ASN A 393 21.18 -20.09 -13.34
CA ASN A 393 21.61 -19.87 -11.95
C ASN A 393 20.50 -19.26 -11.06
N GLN A 394 20.75 -19.21 -9.75
CA GLN A 394 19.80 -18.73 -8.75
C GLN A 394 19.47 -17.24 -8.90
N GLU A 395 20.46 -16.40 -9.24
CA GLU A 395 20.23 -14.96 -9.41
C GLU A 395 19.28 -14.71 -10.58
N GLU A 396 19.52 -15.34 -11.74
CA GLU A 396 18.65 -15.29 -12.91
C GLU A 396 17.23 -15.80 -12.59
N PHE A 397 17.12 -16.84 -11.76
CA PHE A 397 15.84 -17.34 -11.26
C PHE A 397 15.12 -16.29 -10.42
N ASP A 398 15.78 -15.70 -9.43
CA ASP A 398 15.17 -14.68 -8.57
C ASP A 398 14.74 -13.46 -9.38
N LEU A 399 15.53 -13.04 -10.38
CA LEU A 399 15.19 -11.94 -11.27
C LEU A 399 13.96 -12.27 -12.13
N LYS A 400 13.89 -13.47 -12.72
CA LYS A 400 12.73 -13.88 -13.53
C LYS A 400 11.48 -14.09 -12.69
N ILE A 401 11.60 -14.57 -11.46
CA ILE A 401 10.47 -14.68 -10.53
C ILE A 401 9.94 -13.29 -10.15
N LYS A 402 10.81 -12.30 -9.90
CA LYS A 402 10.39 -10.92 -9.56
C LYS A 402 9.83 -10.15 -10.75
N GLY A 403 10.39 -10.35 -11.94
CA GLY A 403 9.81 -9.85 -13.19
C GLY A 403 8.58 -10.64 -13.65
N GLY A 404 8.24 -11.72 -12.96
CA GLY A 404 7.09 -12.57 -13.25
C GLY A 404 5.79 -11.81 -13.09
N TYR A 405 4.96 -11.92 -14.11
CA TYR A 405 3.69 -11.24 -14.23
C TYR A 405 2.56 -12.26 -14.36
N TYR A 406 1.54 -12.18 -13.50
CA TYR A 406 0.44 -13.13 -13.50
C TYR A 406 -0.91 -12.41 -13.49
N MET A 407 -1.72 -12.68 -14.51
CA MET A 407 -3.08 -12.20 -14.62
C MET A 407 -4.07 -13.34 -14.58
N ASN A 408 -5.23 -13.08 -13.98
CA ASN A 408 -6.42 -13.85 -14.25
C ASN A 408 -7.36 -13.03 -15.13
N ASN A 409 -7.97 -13.68 -16.13
CA ASN A 409 -9.13 -13.10 -16.78
C ASN A 409 -10.18 -12.85 -15.68
N PRO A 410 -10.76 -11.64 -15.63
CA PRO A 410 -11.76 -11.33 -14.64
C PRO A 410 -13.00 -12.13 -15.03
N ASN A 411 -13.11 -13.35 -14.49
CA ASN A 411 -14.31 -14.14 -14.70
C ASN A 411 -15.45 -13.42 -13.99
N GLU A 412 -16.65 -13.46 -14.57
CA GLU A 412 -17.90 -12.97 -13.97
C GLU A 412 -18.09 -13.45 -12.50
N TYR A 413 -17.45 -14.57 -12.17
CA TYR A 413 -17.33 -15.10 -10.82
C TYR A 413 -16.69 -14.13 -9.81
N GLU A 414 -15.65 -13.38 -10.16
CA GLU A 414 -14.94 -12.47 -9.24
C GLU A 414 -15.73 -11.19 -8.93
N ARG A 415 -16.55 -10.69 -9.85
CA ARG A 415 -17.45 -9.55 -9.58
C ARG A 415 -18.49 -9.89 -8.52
N ASN A 416 -18.89 -11.16 -8.51
CA ASN A 416 -20.00 -11.65 -7.73
C ASN A 416 -19.56 -12.49 -6.52
N THR A 417 -18.25 -12.72 -6.32
CA THR A 417 -17.74 -13.64 -5.29
C THR A 417 -16.52 -13.08 -4.55
N CYS A 418 -16.59 -13.03 -3.21
CA CYS A 418 -15.42 -12.86 -2.35
C CYS A 418 -14.95 -14.22 -1.82
N ASN A 419 -13.64 -14.52 -1.95
CA ASN A 419 -13.01 -15.76 -1.47
C ASN A 419 -12.07 -15.48 -0.28
N SER A 420 -12.26 -16.24 0.79
CA SER A 420 -11.65 -16.16 2.13
C SER A 420 -10.15 -16.03 2.37
N LYS A 421 -9.28 -16.01 1.36
CA LYS A 421 -7.86 -15.78 1.67
C LYS A 421 -7.63 -14.36 2.21
N GLN A 422 -8.58 -13.45 1.97
CA GLN A 422 -8.57 -12.06 2.41
C GLN A 422 -10.01 -11.65 2.77
N ILE A 423 -10.53 -12.18 3.89
CA ILE A 423 -11.81 -11.69 4.47
C ILE A 423 -11.46 -10.38 5.18
N ASP A 424 -12.04 -9.27 4.74
CA ASP A 424 -11.95 -8.01 5.48
C ASP A 424 -13.01 -7.94 6.60
N GLN A 425 -12.93 -6.92 7.46
CA GLN A 425 -13.89 -6.75 8.56
C GLN A 425 -15.35 -6.62 8.06
N ILE A 426 -15.58 -6.04 6.88
CA ILE A 426 -16.91 -5.88 6.31
C ILE A 426 -17.46 -7.22 5.83
N ASP A 427 -16.62 -8.09 5.27
CA ASP A 427 -16.99 -9.45 4.90
C ASP A 427 -17.33 -10.28 6.15
N GLU A 428 -16.61 -10.11 7.26
CA GLU A 428 -16.98 -10.75 8.53
C GLU A 428 -18.37 -10.31 9.00
N HIS A 429 -18.67 -9.01 8.88
CA HIS A 429 -19.99 -8.48 9.16
C HIS A 429 -21.07 -9.09 8.26
N LEU A 430 -20.81 -9.21 6.96
CA LEU A 430 -21.71 -9.91 6.03
C LEU A 430 -21.91 -11.38 6.45
N ILE A 431 -20.84 -12.09 6.79
CA ILE A 431 -20.94 -13.47 7.28
C ILE A 431 -21.82 -13.55 8.54
N ASN A 432 -21.62 -12.63 9.50
CA ASN A 432 -22.39 -12.57 10.74
C ASN A 432 -23.87 -12.32 10.48
N ILE A 433 -24.19 -11.36 9.60
CA ILE A 433 -25.56 -11.06 9.18
C ILE A 433 -26.19 -12.31 8.56
N LYS A 434 -25.48 -12.96 7.64
CA LYS A 434 -26.02 -14.12 6.93
C LYS A 434 -26.32 -15.29 7.85
N ILE A 435 -25.42 -15.58 8.79
CA ILE A 435 -25.57 -16.72 9.69
C ILE A 435 -26.65 -16.47 10.73
N ASN A 436 -26.81 -15.23 11.16
CA ASN A 436 -27.83 -14.84 12.13
C ASN A 436 -29.12 -14.33 11.49
N THR A 437 -29.35 -14.56 10.18
CA THR A 437 -30.52 -14.05 9.45
C THR A 437 -31.84 -14.36 10.19
N GLN A 438 -32.00 -15.57 10.71
CA GLN A 438 -33.21 -16.01 11.43
C GLN A 438 -33.41 -15.34 12.79
N ARG A 439 -32.36 -14.73 13.35
CA ARG A 439 -32.37 -14.06 14.66
C ARG A 439 -32.54 -12.54 14.55
N ILE A 440 -32.42 -11.97 13.34
CA ILE A 440 -32.56 -10.52 13.12
C ILE A 440 -33.90 -10.01 13.64
N ASP A 441 -35.00 -10.73 13.40
CA ASP A 441 -36.34 -10.33 13.85
C ASP A 441 -36.45 -10.24 15.38
N ASN A 442 -35.73 -11.11 16.10
CA ASN A 442 -35.73 -11.20 17.56
C ASN A 442 -34.74 -10.26 18.24
N SER A 443 -33.86 -9.58 17.49
CA SER A 443 -32.93 -8.61 18.06
C SER A 443 -33.67 -7.44 18.72
N SER A 444 -33.07 -6.71 19.65
CA SER A 444 -33.74 -5.55 20.25
C SER A 444 -33.56 -4.23 19.47
N CYS A 445 -32.89 -4.28 18.32
CA CYS A 445 -32.62 -3.13 17.45
C CYS A 445 -33.89 -2.50 16.84
N LYS A 446 -33.75 -1.28 16.29
CA LYS A 446 -34.85 -0.58 15.59
C LYS A 446 -35.44 -1.40 14.44
N LYS A 447 -36.78 -1.33 14.29
CA LYS A 447 -37.52 -2.04 13.22
C LYS A 447 -36.98 -1.77 11.81
N ILE A 448 -36.64 -0.51 11.51
CA ILE A 448 -36.12 -0.13 10.19
C ILE A 448 -34.75 -0.76 9.91
N PHE A 449 -33.88 -0.81 10.91
CA PHE A 449 -32.56 -1.42 10.83
C PHE A 449 -32.67 -2.94 10.57
N LYS A 450 -33.55 -3.64 11.30
CA LYS A 450 -33.84 -5.06 11.06
C LYS A 450 -34.28 -5.34 9.62
N GLN A 451 -35.20 -4.51 9.11
CA GLN A 451 -35.69 -4.64 7.73
C GLN A 451 -34.56 -4.51 6.70
N ILE A 452 -33.63 -3.56 6.92
CA ILE A 452 -32.46 -3.37 6.07
C ILE A 452 -31.53 -4.60 6.11
N LEU A 453 -31.23 -5.14 7.30
CA LEU A 453 -30.37 -6.32 7.41
C LEU A 453 -30.98 -7.56 6.75
N ILE A 454 -32.28 -7.79 6.92
CA ILE A 454 -32.99 -8.90 6.25
C ILE A 454 -32.92 -8.74 4.74
N GLN A 455 -33.23 -7.54 4.26
CA GLN A 455 -33.13 -7.17 2.85
C GLN A 455 -31.75 -7.49 2.28
N ILE A 456 -30.68 -7.05 2.95
CA ILE A 456 -29.30 -7.32 2.56
C ILE A 456 -28.96 -8.81 2.62
N SER A 457 -29.32 -9.50 3.70
CA SER A 457 -29.07 -10.94 3.85
C SER A 457 -29.68 -11.77 2.71
N ASN A 458 -30.75 -11.26 2.09
CA ASN A 458 -31.44 -11.92 0.99
C ASN A 458 -30.75 -11.75 -0.37
N THR A 459 -29.80 -10.81 -0.53
CA THR A 459 -29.15 -10.54 -1.82
C THR A 459 -27.97 -11.46 -2.14
N TYR A 460 -27.40 -12.13 -1.13
CA TYR A 460 -26.22 -12.99 -1.28
C TYR A 460 -26.37 -14.35 -0.59
N GLU A 461 -25.42 -15.23 -0.90
CA GLU A 461 -25.20 -16.54 -0.28
C GLU A 461 -23.85 -16.55 0.44
N TYR A 462 -23.78 -17.29 1.53
CA TYR A 462 -22.54 -17.62 2.22
C TYR A 462 -22.33 -19.13 2.18
N LYS A 463 -21.16 -19.56 1.70
CA LYS A 463 -20.77 -20.98 1.66
C LYS A 463 -19.42 -21.14 2.34
N LYS A 464 -19.35 -22.05 3.32
CA LYS A 464 -18.10 -22.47 3.95
C LYS A 464 -17.65 -23.79 3.32
N ARG A 465 -16.51 -23.77 2.63
CA ARG A 465 -15.84 -24.93 2.01
C ARG A 465 -14.48 -25.16 2.68
N GLY A 466 -14.46 -26.00 3.71
CA GLY A 466 -13.26 -26.26 4.51
C GLY A 466 -12.79 -25.02 5.27
N PHE A 467 -11.54 -24.59 5.03
CA PHE A 467 -10.99 -23.34 5.57
C PHE A 467 -11.41 -22.10 4.77
N GLN A 468 -12.17 -22.28 3.68
CA GLN A 468 -12.55 -21.17 2.83
C GLN A 468 -14.01 -20.76 3.01
N SER A 469 -14.22 -19.51 3.36
CA SER A 469 -15.50 -18.79 3.31
C SER A 469 -15.68 -18.10 1.96
N CYS A 470 -16.90 -18.14 1.43
CA CYS A 470 -17.23 -17.57 0.13
C CYS A 470 -18.55 -16.81 0.24
N ILE A 471 -18.55 -15.52 -0.10
CA ILE A 471 -19.75 -14.69 -0.23
C ILE A 471 -20.05 -14.58 -1.73
N THR A 472 -21.25 -14.95 -2.17
CA THR A 472 -21.64 -14.88 -3.58
C THR A 472 -22.97 -14.14 -3.77
N ILE A 473 -23.02 -13.13 -4.63
CA ILE A 473 -24.27 -12.45 -5.01
C ILE A 473 -25.20 -13.45 -5.73
N LYS A 474 -26.46 -13.54 -5.27
CA LYS A 474 -27.45 -14.43 -5.88
C LYS A 474 -27.73 -14.00 -7.31
N HIS A 475 -27.99 -14.97 -8.17
CA HIS A 475 -28.16 -14.78 -9.61
C HIS A 475 -29.11 -13.63 -9.96
N GLN A 476 -30.29 -13.58 -9.32
CA GLN A 476 -31.32 -12.56 -9.57
C GLN A 476 -30.92 -11.11 -9.26
N PHE A 477 -29.80 -10.89 -8.55
CA PHE A 477 -29.33 -9.55 -8.18
C PHE A 477 -28.02 -9.15 -8.87
N ARG A 478 -27.41 -10.02 -9.69
CA ARG A 478 -26.08 -9.78 -10.28
C ARG A 478 -26.03 -8.59 -11.25
N ASP A 479 -27.16 -8.28 -11.87
CA ASP A 479 -27.29 -7.11 -12.75
C ASP A 479 -27.51 -5.81 -11.99
N GLN A 480 -27.85 -5.89 -10.70
CA GLN A 480 -28.22 -4.75 -9.87
C GLN A 480 -27.14 -4.37 -8.87
N ILE A 481 -26.47 -5.36 -8.28
CA ILE A 481 -25.43 -5.16 -7.28
C ILE A 481 -24.24 -6.09 -7.53
N ASN A 482 -23.07 -5.65 -7.10
CA ASN A 482 -21.87 -6.47 -7.00
C ASN A 482 -21.38 -6.51 -5.54
N ILE A 483 -20.30 -7.25 -5.28
CA ILE A 483 -19.77 -7.41 -3.91
C ILE A 483 -19.33 -6.08 -3.28
N ASN A 484 -18.82 -5.12 -4.06
CA ASN A 484 -18.38 -3.83 -3.54
C ASN A 484 -19.56 -2.96 -3.15
N ILE A 485 -20.63 -2.94 -3.96
CA ILE A 485 -21.88 -2.26 -3.62
C ILE A 485 -22.46 -2.83 -2.32
N LEU A 486 -22.41 -4.16 -2.15
CA LEU A 486 -22.84 -4.82 -0.93
C LEU A 486 -22.00 -4.39 0.29
N ARG A 487 -20.68 -4.30 0.14
CA ARG A 487 -19.77 -3.81 1.20
C ARG A 487 -20.07 -2.36 1.56
N ASP A 488 -20.30 -1.50 0.57
CA ASP A 488 -20.63 -0.09 0.78
C ASP A 488 -21.97 0.09 1.49
N GLN A 489 -22.97 -0.75 1.18
CA GLN A 489 -24.23 -0.79 1.92
C GLN A 489 -24.02 -1.11 3.41
N ILE A 490 -23.15 -2.06 3.73
CA ILE A 490 -22.81 -2.36 5.14
C ILE A 490 -22.09 -1.19 5.80
N ARG A 491 -21.15 -0.53 5.12
CA ARG A 491 -20.45 0.65 5.66
C ARG A 491 -21.42 1.79 5.96
N MET A 492 -22.40 2.04 5.08
CA MET A 492 -23.45 3.02 5.34
C MET A 492 -24.27 2.67 6.57
N ILE A 493 -24.64 1.39 6.72
CA ILE A 493 -25.40 0.94 7.88
C ILE A 493 -24.61 1.13 9.16
N ILE A 494 -23.32 0.78 9.16
CA ILE A 494 -22.43 1.01 10.31
C ILE A 494 -22.35 2.51 10.64
N ARG A 495 -22.23 3.39 9.63
CA ARG A 495 -22.18 4.84 9.84
C ARG A 495 -23.49 5.41 10.39
N ASP A 496 -24.61 5.06 9.76
CA ASP A 496 -25.91 5.70 10.02
C ASP A 496 -26.69 5.02 11.17
N TYR A 497 -26.33 3.78 11.53
CA TYR A 497 -26.97 2.96 12.56
C TYR A 497 -25.95 2.28 13.48
N GLN A 498 -24.84 2.95 13.82
CA GLN A 498 -23.73 2.37 14.59
C GLN A 498 -24.19 1.64 15.87
N GLU A 499 -24.98 2.30 16.71
CA GLU A 499 -25.46 1.75 17.99
C GLU A 499 -26.29 0.47 17.79
N ASP A 500 -27.25 0.51 16.85
CA ASP A 500 -28.08 -0.64 16.51
C ASP A 500 -27.24 -1.79 15.93
N PHE A 501 -26.20 -1.47 15.15
CA PHE A 501 -25.30 -2.46 14.56
C PHE A 501 -24.42 -3.15 15.61
N GLU A 502 -23.82 -2.38 16.51
CA GLU A 502 -23.05 -2.91 17.65
C GLU A 502 -23.92 -3.78 18.56
N GLN A 503 -25.14 -3.32 18.85
CA GLN A 503 -26.13 -4.10 19.61
C GLN A 503 -26.47 -5.41 18.92
N PHE A 504 -26.72 -5.40 17.61
CA PHE A 504 -26.99 -6.61 16.84
C PHE A 504 -25.83 -7.62 16.93
N LEU A 505 -24.58 -7.15 16.78
CA LEU A 505 -23.39 -8.00 16.89
C LEU A 505 -23.23 -8.58 18.30
N ASN A 506 -23.52 -7.80 19.34
CA ASN A 506 -23.45 -8.24 20.74
C ASN A 506 -24.52 -9.28 21.09
N GLU A 507 -25.72 -9.15 20.55
CA GLU A 507 -26.81 -10.11 20.73
C GLU A 507 -26.60 -11.41 19.92
N ASN A 508 -25.82 -11.34 18.83
CA ASN A 508 -25.66 -12.42 17.88
C ASN A 508 -24.19 -12.74 17.55
N PRO A 509 -23.33 -13.02 18.56
CA PRO A 509 -21.92 -13.26 18.32
C PRO A 509 -21.73 -14.54 17.50
N TYR A 510 -21.22 -14.40 16.28
CA TYR A 510 -20.86 -15.55 15.43
C TYR A 510 -19.49 -16.11 15.79
N PHE A 511 -18.52 -15.23 16.01
CA PHE A 511 -17.24 -15.57 16.60
C PHE A 511 -17.36 -15.40 18.11
N ASP A 512 -17.01 -16.45 18.85
CA ASP A 512 -16.81 -16.36 20.29
C ASP A 512 -15.79 -15.24 20.52
N ASN A 513 -16.21 -14.08 21.04
CA ASN A 513 -15.32 -12.93 21.28
C ASN A 513 -14.11 -13.35 22.14
N LYS A 514 -14.23 -14.42 22.93
CA LYS A 514 -13.11 -15.05 23.64
C LYS A 514 -12.10 -15.74 22.74
N LYS A 515 -12.47 -16.28 21.57
CA LYS A 515 -11.56 -16.91 20.60
C LYS A 515 -10.85 -15.90 19.72
N ILE A 516 -11.47 -14.77 19.38
CA ILE A 516 -10.77 -13.65 18.72
C ILE A 516 -9.78 -13.04 19.73
N ALA A 517 -10.22 -12.75 20.95
CA ALA A 517 -9.32 -12.32 22.03
C ALA A 517 -8.23 -13.37 22.34
N CYS A 518 -8.52 -14.67 22.32
CA CYS A 518 -7.49 -15.73 22.49
C CYS A 518 -6.59 -15.93 21.27
N PHE A 519 -7.05 -15.66 20.04
CA PHE A 519 -6.24 -15.75 18.83
C PHE A 519 -5.28 -14.57 18.76
N PHE A 520 -5.77 -13.37 19.07
CA PHE A 520 -4.95 -12.19 19.29
C PHE A 520 -4.02 -12.39 20.50
N ASN A 521 -4.48 -12.85 21.66
CA ASN A 521 -3.64 -13.15 22.84
C ASN A 521 -2.63 -14.30 22.62
N ARG A 522 -2.88 -15.24 21.70
CA ARG A 522 -1.89 -16.26 21.31
C ARG A 522 -0.89 -15.78 20.27
N LEU A 523 -1.25 -14.79 19.45
CA LEU A 523 -0.32 -14.01 18.64
C LEU A 523 0.49 -13.01 19.48
N PHE A 524 -0.04 -12.59 20.64
CA PHE A 524 0.63 -11.71 21.62
C PHE A 524 1.58 -12.43 22.59
N LEU A 525 2.03 -13.65 22.27
CA LEU A 525 3.24 -14.23 22.91
C LEU A 525 4.52 -13.59 22.34
N TYR A 526 4.53 -12.26 22.18
CA TYR A 526 5.73 -11.50 21.86
C TYR A 526 6.39 -11.06 23.16
N ASP A 527 7.45 -11.79 23.52
CA ASP A 527 8.60 -11.41 24.36
C ASP A 527 8.33 -10.28 25.39
N GLU A 528 8.14 -10.63 26.68
CA GLU A 528 8.04 -9.67 27.79
C GLU A 528 9.29 -8.76 27.94
N ASN A 529 10.27 -8.90 27.05
CA ASN A 529 11.49 -8.11 26.99
C ASN A 529 11.34 -6.76 26.27
N TYR A 530 10.23 -6.42 25.59
CA TYR A 530 10.09 -5.12 24.93
C TYR A 530 9.71 -3.97 25.89
N VAL A 531 10.24 -2.77 25.64
CA VAL A 531 9.92 -1.56 26.43
C VAL A 531 8.53 -1.05 26.06
N GLN A 532 7.64 -0.92 27.04
CA GLN A 532 6.29 -0.39 26.86
C GLN A 532 6.28 1.15 26.94
N ARG A 533 5.32 1.81 26.27
CA ARG A 533 5.19 3.28 26.29
C ARG A 533 5.09 3.85 27.71
N LYS A 534 4.37 3.18 28.61
CA LYS A 534 4.26 3.58 30.02
C LYS A 534 5.61 3.64 30.75
N GLU A 535 6.58 2.83 30.33
CA GLU A 535 7.93 2.78 30.90
C GLU A 535 8.78 3.92 30.33
N LEU A 536 8.60 4.26 29.04
CA LEU A 536 9.17 5.47 28.44
C LEU A 536 8.61 6.74 29.08
N GLU A 537 7.30 6.79 29.36
CA GLU A 537 6.68 7.94 30.05
C GLU A 537 7.20 8.11 31.48
N GLN A 538 7.53 7.03 32.17
CA GLN A 538 8.18 7.09 33.49
C GLN A 538 9.60 7.66 33.39
N ILE A 539 10.35 7.29 32.35
CA ILE A 539 11.67 7.85 32.05
C ILE A 539 11.55 9.33 31.71
N GLU A 540 10.68 9.70 30.77
CA GLU A 540 10.40 11.08 30.38
C GLU A 540 10.01 11.92 31.62
N LYS A 541 9.18 11.38 32.52
CA LYS A 541 8.79 12.04 33.77
C LYS A 541 9.92 12.13 34.79
N ALA A 542 10.82 11.14 34.86
CA ALA A 542 11.98 11.19 35.75
C ALA A 542 12.98 12.27 35.30
N PHE A 543 13.12 12.46 33.98
CA PHE A 543 14.02 13.47 33.42
C PHE A 543 13.38 14.85 33.27
N SER A 544 12.05 14.97 33.24
CA SER A 544 11.37 16.29 33.12
C SER A 544 11.60 17.23 34.30
N GLN A 545 12.00 16.70 35.46
CA GLN A 545 12.38 17.48 36.63
C GLN A 545 13.84 17.97 36.60
N SER A 546 14.57 17.62 35.54
CA SER A 546 15.96 18.00 35.31
C SER A 546 16.09 18.76 33.99
N ASN A 547 17.22 19.42 33.75
CA ASN A 547 17.51 20.03 32.45
C ASN A 547 17.91 18.98 31.39
N VAL A 548 17.33 17.77 31.43
CA VAL A 548 17.68 16.67 30.53
C VAL A 548 16.51 16.40 29.60
N VAL A 549 16.76 16.52 28.30
CA VAL A 549 15.81 16.16 27.25
C VAL A 549 16.16 14.77 26.75
N VAL A 550 15.19 13.87 26.81
CA VAL A 550 15.37 12.48 26.40
C VAL A 550 14.71 12.23 25.05
N ILE A 551 15.46 11.64 24.12
CA ILE A 551 14.94 11.17 22.83
C ILE A 551 14.94 9.64 22.84
N THR A 552 13.77 9.05 23.04
CA THR A 552 13.59 7.59 23.08
C THR A 552 13.16 7.03 21.73
N GLY A 553 13.64 5.84 21.37
CA GLY A 553 13.15 5.09 20.21
C GLY A 553 13.98 3.84 19.90
N PRO A 554 13.61 3.05 18.87
CA PRO A 554 14.36 1.86 18.44
C PRO A 554 15.78 2.21 17.94
N SER A 555 16.70 1.26 17.87
CA SER A 555 18.02 1.50 17.28
C SER A 555 17.89 1.93 15.81
N GLN A 556 18.92 2.58 15.25
CA GLN A 556 18.96 3.02 13.85
C GLN A 556 17.99 4.16 13.45
N PHE A 557 17.24 4.72 14.40
CA PHE A 557 16.30 5.84 14.19
C PHE A 557 16.92 7.22 13.89
N GLY A 558 18.23 7.29 13.69
CA GLY A 558 18.92 8.58 13.63
C GLY A 558 18.76 9.41 14.93
N LYS A 559 18.45 8.80 16.07
CA LYS A 559 18.24 9.51 17.35
C LYS A 559 19.44 10.34 17.76
N THR A 560 20.66 9.85 17.51
CA THR A 560 21.89 10.60 17.74
C THR A 560 21.94 11.86 16.85
N THR A 561 21.49 11.75 15.60
CA THR A 561 21.38 12.87 14.66
C THR A 561 20.32 13.88 15.12
N LEU A 562 19.14 13.40 15.54
CA LEU A 562 18.06 14.23 16.09
C LEU A 562 18.50 14.92 17.38
N ALA A 563 19.11 14.19 18.31
CA ALA A 563 19.64 14.72 19.56
C ALA A 563 20.69 15.81 19.30
N TYR A 564 21.59 15.57 18.34
CA TYR A 564 22.60 16.54 17.93
C TYR A 564 21.97 17.79 17.28
N GLN A 565 21.01 17.62 16.36
CA GLN A 565 20.33 18.75 15.73
C GLN A 565 19.52 19.58 16.73
N TYR A 566 18.83 18.91 17.66
CA TYR A 566 18.07 19.52 18.72
C TYR A 566 18.98 20.29 19.68
N ALA A 567 20.07 19.67 20.15
CA ALA A 567 21.09 20.32 20.97
C ALA A 567 21.72 21.52 20.26
N LYS A 568 22.00 21.42 18.95
CA LYS A 568 22.54 22.53 18.16
C LYS A 568 21.57 23.72 18.08
N LYS A 569 20.26 23.47 17.97
CA LYS A 569 19.23 24.52 17.96
C LYS A 569 19.04 25.19 19.32
N LEU A 570 19.25 24.45 20.42
CA LEU A 570 19.08 24.96 21.78
C LEU A 570 20.35 25.53 22.43
N LYS A 571 21.49 25.45 21.73
CA LYS A 571 22.82 25.80 22.25
C LYS A 571 22.90 27.20 22.90
N ASP A 572 22.06 28.13 22.44
CA ASP A 572 22.06 29.52 22.91
C ASP A 572 20.89 29.88 23.84
N SER A 573 19.93 28.96 24.07
CA SER A 573 18.66 29.26 24.74
C SER A 573 18.40 28.48 26.01
N ILE A 574 18.93 27.26 26.17
CA ILE A 574 18.68 26.44 27.37
C ILE A 574 19.94 25.61 27.69
N ASN A 575 20.34 25.61 28.96
CA ASN A 575 21.43 24.77 29.46
C ASN A 575 20.92 23.32 29.66
N ALA A 576 20.53 22.67 28.55
CA ALA A 576 19.93 21.35 28.54
C ALA A 576 20.86 20.26 27.98
N ILE A 577 20.83 19.08 28.61
CA ILE A 577 21.55 17.88 28.16
C ILE A 577 20.58 17.03 27.33
N VAL A 578 20.93 16.70 26.09
CA VAL A 578 20.07 15.90 25.22
C VAL A 578 20.62 14.47 25.12
N LEU A 579 19.85 13.48 25.54
CA LEU A 579 20.27 12.07 25.61
C LEU A 579 19.42 11.16 24.72
N PRO A 580 20.03 10.38 23.80
CA PRO A 580 19.31 9.35 23.06
C PRO A 580 19.23 8.04 23.85
N PHE A 581 18.04 7.43 23.95
CA PHE A 581 17.84 6.12 24.59
C PHE A 581 17.34 5.08 23.58
N ASN A 582 17.94 3.89 23.62
CA ASN A 582 17.55 2.72 22.86
C ASN A 582 16.49 1.93 23.62
N ALA A 583 15.25 2.04 23.14
CA ALA A 583 14.07 1.45 23.76
C ALA A 583 13.63 0.13 23.07
N GLU A 584 14.55 -0.60 22.45
CA GLU A 584 14.20 -1.82 21.72
C GLU A 584 13.78 -2.95 22.65
N ASN A 585 14.45 -3.08 23.79
CA ASN A 585 14.12 -4.04 24.83
C ASN A 585 14.58 -3.48 26.19
N ILE A 586 14.02 -4.04 27.26
CA ILE A 586 14.25 -3.62 28.65
C ILE A 586 15.73 -3.71 29.02
N SER A 587 16.46 -4.70 28.49
CA SER A 587 17.90 -4.87 28.74
C SER A 587 18.74 -3.74 28.11
N THR A 588 18.44 -3.36 26.87
CA THR A 588 19.12 -2.24 26.19
C THR A 588 18.79 -0.90 26.87
N LEU A 589 17.52 -0.70 27.25
CA LEU A 589 17.09 0.49 27.98
C LEU A 589 17.79 0.60 29.34
N TYR A 590 17.90 -0.52 30.05
CA TYR A 590 18.60 -0.61 31.33
C TYR A 590 20.09 -0.32 31.18
N SER A 591 20.73 -0.84 30.12
CA SER A 591 22.13 -0.59 29.81
C SER A 591 22.39 0.90 29.54
N ASP A 592 21.51 1.55 28.76
CA ASP A 592 21.58 2.99 28.51
C ASP A 592 21.36 3.80 29.80
N LEU A 593 20.39 3.41 30.64
CA LEU A 593 20.16 4.03 31.95
C LEU A 593 21.40 3.92 32.85
N GLN A 594 22.07 2.77 32.90
CA GLN A 594 23.30 2.60 33.67
C GLN A 594 24.45 3.44 33.12
N TYR A 595 24.60 3.47 31.79
CA TYR A 595 25.61 4.29 31.13
C TYR A 595 25.44 5.77 31.46
N TYR A 596 24.21 6.29 31.32
CA TYR A 596 23.92 7.70 31.61
C TYR A 596 23.95 8.01 33.11
N HIS A 597 23.51 7.11 33.97
CA HIS A 597 23.66 7.26 35.42
C HIS A 597 25.13 7.48 35.79
N HIS A 598 26.04 6.63 35.30
CA HIS A 598 27.46 6.75 35.57
C HIS A 598 28.06 8.10 35.10
N HIS A 599 27.61 8.61 33.95
CA HIS A 599 28.13 9.85 33.37
C HIS A 599 27.48 11.13 33.91
N LEU A 600 26.20 11.10 34.28
CA LEU A 600 25.49 12.26 34.84
C LEU A 600 25.88 12.54 36.30
N TYR A 601 26.27 11.53 37.08
CA TYR A 601 26.78 11.71 38.45
C TYR A 601 28.10 12.49 38.52
N GLN A 602 28.81 12.63 37.39
CA GLN A 602 30.05 13.42 37.31
C GLN A 602 29.77 14.92 37.12
N ILE A 603 28.50 15.33 36.94
CA ILE A 603 28.11 16.72 36.77
C ILE A 603 27.78 17.33 38.15
N PRO A 604 28.53 18.35 38.62
CA PRO A 604 28.28 18.97 39.92
C PRO A 604 26.87 19.59 40.00
N ASN A 605 26.20 19.45 41.15
CA ASN A 605 24.90 20.05 41.49
C ASN A 605 23.63 19.46 40.82
N GLN A 606 23.65 18.20 40.35
CA GLN A 606 22.42 17.51 39.92
C GLN A 606 22.20 16.21 40.71
N THR A 607 21.12 16.15 41.48
CA THR A 607 20.66 14.92 42.16
C THR A 607 19.57 14.25 41.33
N PHE A 608 19.83 13.02 40.90
CA PHE A 608 18.86 12.19 40.18
C PHE A 608 18.46 10.97 41.02
N THR A 609 17.16 10.76 41.22
CA THR A 609 16.61 9.58 41.90
C THR A 609 16.28 8.48 40.88
N PHE A 610 17.20 7.54 40.67
CA PHE A 610 17.04 6.42 39.73
C PHE A 610 16.70 5.08 40.38
N GLU A 611 16.83 4.95 41.71
CA GLU A 611 16.82 3.66 42.41
C GLU A 611 15.51 2.88 42.24
N TYR A 612 14.36 3.56 42.24
CA TYR A 612 13.06 2.90 42.10
C TYR A 612 12.82 2.32 40.70
N LEU A 613 13.20 3.07 39.65
CA LEU A 613 13.02 2.64 38.26
C LEU A 613 13.98 1.48 37.91
N GLN A 614 15.21 1.54 38.44
CA GLN A 614 16.21 0.51 38.24
C GLN A 614 15.79 -0.83 38.87
N GLN A 615 15.18 -0.80 40.06
CA GLN A 615 14.68 -1.99 40.75
C GLN A 615 13.46 -2.62 40.05
N ASP A 616 12.51 -1.82 39.55
CA ASP A 616 11.33 -2.34 38.82
C ASP A 616 11.73 -3.01 37.50
N LEU A 617 12.67 -2.42 36.74
CA LEU A 617 13.17 -3.00 35.48
C LEU A 617 13.98 -4.29 35.72
N LEU A 618 14.81 -4.33 36.78
CA LEU A 618 15.55 -5.54 37.18
C LEU A 618 14.61 -6.69 37.55
N ALA A 619 13.54 -6.41 38.31
CA ALA A 619 12.55 -7.40 38.70
C ALA A 619 11.83 -8.00 37.48
N LYS A 620 11.51 -7.18 36.47
CA LYS A 620 10.92 -7.64 35.21
C LYS A 620 11.87 -8.52 34.41
N ILE A 621 13.15 -8.14 34.25
CA ILE A 621 14.16 -8.95 33.56
C ILE A 621 14.29 -10.35 34.21
N GLN A 622 14.29 -10.41 35.54
CA GLN A 622 14.37 -11.68 36.27
C GLN A 622 13.14 -12.56 36.05
N ASN A 623 11.94 -11.96 36.02
CA ASN A 623 10.68 -12.66 35.81
C ASN A 623 10.56 -13.20 34.38
N THR A 624 10.94 -12.41 33.37
CA THR A 624 10.92 -12.82 31.96
C THR A 624 11.85 -14.00 31.69
N ASN A 625 13.06 -14.00 32.27
CA ASN A 625 14.00 -15.12 32.14
C ASN A 625 13.45 -16.42 32.73
N GLN A 626 12.70 -16.35 33.84
CA GLN A 626 12.09 -17.52 34.47
C GLN A 626 10.92 -18.08 33.64
N GLN A 627 10.13 -17.21 33.00
CA GLN A 627 9.06 -17.61 32.09
C GLN A 627 9.59 -18.20 30.78
N LEU A 628 10.67 -17.65 30.21
CA LEU A 628 11.31 -18.16 28.99
C LEU A 628 11.81 -19.59 29.15
N ILE A 629 12.48 -19.89 30.28
CA ILE A 629 12.92 -21.25 30.62
C ILE A 629 11.72 -22.21 30.70
N THR A 630 10.60 -21.76 31.27
CA THR A 630 9.37 -22.56 31.40
C THR A 630 8.71 -22.79 30.04
N PHE A 631 8.71 -21.78 29.16
CA PHE A 631 8.15 -21.86 27.82
C PHE A 631 8.98 -22.74 26.87
N GLU A 632 10.30 -22.58 26.86
CA GLU A 632 11.20 -23.42 26.07
C GLU A 632 11.11 -24.88 26.48
N PHE A 633 10.99 -25.15 27.79
CA PHE A 633 10.78 -26.51 28.30
C PHE A 633 9.44 -27.10 27.85
N SER A 634 8.36 -26.31 27.86
CA SER A 634 7.03 -26.72 27.38
C SER A 634 7.02 -26.98 25.87
N LEU A 635 7.64 -26.10 25.07
CA LEU A 635 7.75 -26.24 23.62
C LEU A 635 8.61 -27.45 23.24
N PHE A 636 9.71 -27.68 23.97
CA PHE A 636 10.55 -28.88 23.82
C PHE A 636 9.75 -30.16 24.06
N ILE A 637 8.94 -30.22 25.12
CA ILE A 637 8.05 -31.36 25.41
C ILE A 637 7.03 -31.56 24.28
N GLN A 638 6.41 -30.51 23.77
CA GLN A 638 5.43 -30.61 22.68
C GLN A 638 6.06 -31.11 21.36
N ILE A 639 7.24 -30.61 21.00
CA ILE A 639 8.00 -31.07 19.82
C ILE A 639 8.42 -32.54 20.01
N PHE A 640 8.83 -32.92 21.22
CA PHE A 640 9.21 -34.30 21.54
C PHE A 640 8.01 -35.27 21.41
N ILE A 641 6.85 -34.91 21.96
CA ILE A 641 5.60 -35.69 21.84
C ILE A 641 5.17 -35.81 20.37
N TYR A 642 5.26 -34.73 19.59
CA TYR A 642 4.93 -34.75 18.16
C TYR A 642 5.88 -35.68 17.37
N LYS A 643 7.19 -35.64 17.66
CA LYS A 643 8.17 -36.55 17.04
C LYS A 643 7.86 -38.02 17.37
N ILE A 644 7.50 -38.33 18.63
CA ILE A 644 7.06 -39.67 19.04
C ILE A 644 5.81 -40.09 18.27
N TYR A 645 4.81 -39.20 18.12
CA TYR A 645 3.59 -39.49 17.38
C TYR A 645 3.87 -39.77 15.89
N VAL A 646 4.69 -38.94 15.23
CA VAL A 646 5.09 -39.14 13.83
C VAL A 646 5.88 -40.44 13.65
N PHE A 647 6.77 -40.77 14.60
CA PHE A 647 7.53 -42.02 14.60
C PHE A 647 6.60 -43.23 14.72
N LYS A 648 5.63 -43.20 15.66
CA LYS A 648 4.61 -44.25 15.83
C LYS A 648 3.77 -44.43 14.56
N LYS A 649 3.38 -43.34 13.88
CA LYS A 649 2.65 -43.39 12.61
C LYS A 649 3.48 -43.99 11.47
N LYS A 650 4.78 -43.69 11.39
CA LYS A 650 5.70 -44.32 10.43
C LYS A 650 5.90 -45.81 10.70
N MET A 651 5.98 -46.23 11.97
CA MET A 651 6.07 -47.64 12.37
C MET A 651 4.82 -48.42 11.96
N ILE A 652 3.63 -47.88 12.23
CA ILE A 652 2.35 -48.49 11.83
C ILE A 652 2.27 -48.64 10.30
N LYS A 653 2.70 -47.61 9.55
CA LYS A 653 2.72 -47.68 8.07
C LYS A 653 3.71 -48.73 7.56
N LYS A 654 4.90 -48.85 8.16
CA LYS A 654 5.87 -49.92 7.83
C LYS A 654 5.31 -51.30 8.13
N GLN A 655 4.62 -51.48 9.26
CA GLN A 655 4.02 -52.75 9.64
C GLN A 655 2.87 -53.14 8.70
N HIS A 656 2.06 -52.18 8.26
CA HIS A 656 1.05 -52.40 7.23
C HIS A 656 1.65 -52.83 5.88
N ILE A 657 2.74 -52.17 5.45
CA ILE A 657 3.46 -52.54 4.22
C ILE A 657 4.07 -53.94 4.33
N LEU A 658 4.62 -54.29 5.50
CA LEU A 658 5.17 -55.62 5.75
C LEU A 658 4.08 -56.71 5.67
N ASN A 659 2.92 -56.46 6.29
CA ASN A 659 1.78 -57.37 6.21
C ASN A 659 1.25 -57.51 4.77
N LEU A 660 1.21 -56.42 4.00
CA LEU A 660 0.86 -56.45 2.58
C LEU A 660 1.85 -57.30 1.76
N LYS A 661 3.16 -57.15 2.02
CA LYS A 661 4.19 -57.97 1.36
C LYS A 661 4.10 -59.45 1.74
N LEU A 662 3.84 -59.76 3.01
CA LEU A 662 3.64 -61.13 3.47
C LEU A 662 2.39 -61.76 2.84
N ASN A 663 1.29 -61.01 2.74
CA ASN A 663 0.08 -61.49 2.06
C ASN A 663 0.33 -61.72 0.56
N LEU A 664 1.05 -60.82 -0.12
CA LEU A 664 1.43 -61.01 -1.52
C LEU A 664 2.36 -62.22 -1.70
N LEU A 665 3.29 -62.46 -0.78
CA LEU A 665 4.17 -63.63 -0.79
C LEU A 665 3.37 -64.92 -0.58
N ASN A 666 2.40 -64.93 0.33
CA ASN A 666 1.53 -66.08 0.54
C ASN A 666 0.64 -66.38 -0.67
N ILE A 667 0.12 -65.34 -1.34
CA ILE A 667 -0.63 -65.48 -2.61
C ILE A 667 0.28 -66.05 -3.70
N PHE A 668 1.51 -65.57 -3.80
CA PHE A 668 2.47 -66.06 -4.78
C PHE A 668 2.87 -67.52 -4.52
N LEU A 669 3.13 -67.88 -3.26
CA LEU A 669 3.43 -69.27 -2.86
C LEU A 669 2.23 -70.21 -3.00
N TYR A 670 1.00 -69.72 -2.94
CA TYR A 670 -0.20 -70.52 -3.20
C TYR A 670 -0.41 -70.81 -4.69
N HIS A 671 0.19 -70.00 -5.57
CA HIS A 671 0.11 -70.16 -7.03
C HIS A 671 1.29 -70.92 -7.64
N ILE A 672 2.33 -71.21 -6.84
CA ILE A 672 3.39 -72.18 -7.15
C ILE A 672 2.93 -73.53 -6.62
#